data_AF-A0A6N9YQ67-F1
#
_entry.id   AF-A0A6N9YQ67-F1
#
_cell.length_a   1.000
_cell.length_b   1.000
_cell.length_c   1.000
_cell.angle_alpha   90.00
_cell.angle_beta   90.00
_cell.angle_gamma   90.00
#
_symmetry.space_group_name_H-M   'P 1'
#
loop_
_entity.id
_entity.type
_entity.pdbx_description
1 polymer ?
#
loop_
_entity_poly.entity_id
_entity_poly.type
_entity_poly.pdbx_seq_one_letter_code
_entity_poly.pdbx_strand_id
1 'polypeptide(L)'
;MDHTGRALTVIRAHAIAYRTPNGGNGQSKQPVRGNYLVKLEATAADGAALIGLGEAQPRGGETGDRGSASWDFLLACVSTLENRTIDLADRNAALTSVRSIVEELHARASATGAELSRPTSLRSTVRGWAKQLAGRSGRIDDVMPFRGTLFGIETALLDVAARGLEVSVAELLGIHGEKVATSSPLVAMSARAENNVATLEEAVAEHGGVDERPLWVDLRGSMTPPAASEFIRLVADAAGDRRLPRRIIVEQPVRNRNRHLLAGLQKKADAAAASANLPGVEIQVMAGASVSSRQGLDRLLGRGGVGALNVRPAAVGGLMAAADIVEAAVTAQPGIRVHLSQVDAAGEVASAALHNLAMAVSRVDYLFTGDDAAEYITAPTGPGLGAGMPYETMVDRITEYETFPPRNAQEAVPGRTPNVYSEVPFLQPLGPNGTKGHLLEREALALGLSTIRFSKGAFVATDNVHDPLVFKWSRSPLSSAVSLALCTHKEATRMRLRRAGVPVPRGRTFTNGDYGAARAFAERIGYPVVVKPAMGVRGIGVVANIQDERELDLAFRQLEDSKLGSQDFIVEKHVTGRDYRIVVIGDEVIAAILREPASVVGDGQHSVAELLVRKNLVRRLNPHLWGRPIKYDDAARYQLERAGLTLNSVPAAGQQVMLSNSCSLSQGGDSIDVLDELHPSIKDACVQAVKAVPGLAFCGVDFLLEDHTQPIGEQQAGICELNAHAAIGNCEYPLYGTPREVARTFIHECVDRYKLVASDTRAENLALRLTIKGKVTGVGYRGWMRKRAEGFGVTGWVRNVNARTVEAVLVGPTAATSALAAACVLGPKNALPTSVSTVHIAPPDVTGFAIVDRAPQELTHVG
;
A
#
# COMPACT_ATOMS: atom_id res chain seq x y z
N MET A 1 50.35 2.78 12.42
CA MET A 1 49.26 2.17 13.20
C MET A 1 48.99 0.83 12.56
N ASP A 2 48.86 -0.22 13.36
CA ASP A 2 48.71 -1.59 12.88
C ASP A 2 47.39 -1.73 12.10
N HIS A 3 47.47 -2.07 10.80
CA HIS A 3 46.32 -2.13 9.88
C HIS A 3 45.65 -3.52 9.85
N THR A 4 46.05 -4.42 10.75
CA THR A 4 45.45 -5.75 10.86
C THR A 4 44.18 -5.68 11.72
N GLY A 5 43.00 -5.79 11.09
CA GLY A 5 41.76 -6.18 11.81
C GLY A 5 40.52 -5.29 11.75
N ARG A 6 40.43 -4.29 10.85
CA ARG A 6 39.16 -3.58 10.64
C ARG A 6 38.27 -4.37 9.67
N ALA A 7 37.44 -5.27 10.21
CA ALA A 7 36.38 -5.93 9.45
C ALA A 7 35.01 -5.45 9.92
N LEU A 8 34.05 -5.46 9.02
CA LEU A 8 32.65 -5.15 9.31
C LEU A 8 31.78 -6.36 9.03
N THR A 9 31.00 -6.78 10.02
CA THR A 9 30.14 -7.96 9.91
C THR A 9 28.68 -7.53 9.82
N VAL A 10 27.98 -7.95 8.78
CA VAL A 10 26.53 -7.75 8.67
C VAL A 10 25.82 -8.65 9.68
N ILE A 11 25.18 -8.05 10.67
CA ILE A 11 24.45 -8.77 11.74
C ILE A 11 22.95 -8.90 11.43
N ARG A 12 22.43 -8.06 10.52
CA ARG A 12 21.03 -8.09 10.13
C ARG A 12 20.81 -7.50 8.74
N ALA A 13 19.90 -8.10 7.99
CA ALA A 13 19.40 -7.53 6.75
C ALA A 13 17.89 -7.37 6.82
N HIS A 14 17.39 -6.25 6.28
CA HIS A 14 15.96 -5.95 6.19
C HIS A 14 15.59 -5.76 4.72
N ALA A 15 14.46 -6.32 4.32
CA ALA A 15 13.83 -6.08 3.03
C ALA A 15 12.46 -5.42 3.24
N ILE A 16 12.24 -4.27 2.62
CA ILE A 16 11.03 -3.47 2.82
C ILE A 16 10.41 -3.14 1.47
N ALA A 17 9.27 -3.75 1.12
CA ALA A 17 8.55 -3.37 -0.09
C ALA A 17 7.67 -2.15 0.19
N TYR A 18 7.68 -1.17 -0.71
CA TYR A 18 6.78 -0.01 -0.63
C TYR A 18 6.31 0.45 -2.00
N ARG A 19 5.13 1.06 -2.03
CA ARG A 19 4.56 1.66 -3.25
C ARG A 19 5.13 3.06 -3.45
N THR A 20 5.55 3.36 -4.68
CA THR A 20 6.02 4.70 -5.03
C THR A 20 4.82 5.62 -5.30
N PRO A 21 4.94 6.94 -5.03
CA PRO A 21 3.91 7.88 -5.44
C PRO A 21 3.78 7.85 -6.98
N ASN A 22 2.55 7.89 -7.49
CA ASN A 22 2.33 8.05 -8.93
C ASN A 22 2.73 9.49 -9.30
N GLY A 23 3.80 9.67 -10.06
CA GLY A 23 4.10 10.95 -10.70
C GLY A 23 2.96 11.32 -11.65
N GLY A 24 2.16 12.32 -11.28
CA GLY A 24 1.14 12.91 -12.16
C GLY A 24 -0.15 13.28 -11.44
N ASN A 25 -0.51 14.57 -11.57
CA ASN A 25 -1.83 15.11 -11.27
C ASN A 25 -2.94 14.30 -11.96
N GLY A 26 -3.61 13.42 -11.21
CA GLY A 26 -5.00 12.99 -11.40
C GLY A 26 -5.46 12.36 -12.72
N GLN A 27 -4.64 12.26 -13.78
CA GLN A 27 -5.14 11.89 -15.12
C GLN A 27 -4.45 10.74 -15.85
N SER A 28 -3.35 10.16 -15.33
CA SER A 28 -2.75 8.98 -15.98
C SER A 28 -3.02 7.69 -15.21
N LYS A 29 -3.59 6.68 -15.89
CA LYS A 29 -3.74 5.30 -15.41
C LYS A 29 -2.39 4.56 -15.39
N GLN A 30 -1.32 5.16 -14.88
CA GLN A 30 -0.07 4.44 -14.67
C GLN A 30 -0.27 3.39 -13.56
N PRO A 31 0.18 2.13 -13.76
CA PRO A 31 0.15 1.14 -12.70
C PRO A 31 1.03 1.61 -11.53
N VAL A 32 0.54 1.46 -10.30
CA VAL A 32 1.31 1.76 -9.10
C VAL A 32 2.57 0.90 -9.12
N ARG A 33 3.75 1.54 -9.13
CA ARG A 33 5.04 0.87 -9.09
C ARG A 33 5.47 0.61 -7.64
N GLY A 34 6.32 -0.37 -7.44
CA GLY A 34 6.90 -0.70 -6.14
C GLY A 34 8.42 -0.67 -6.20
N ASN A 35 9.03 -0.19 -5.12
CA ASN A 35 10.47 -0.29 -4.87
C ASN A 35 10.68 -1.17 -3.64
N TYR A 36 11.90 -1.65 -3.46
CA TYR A 36 12.29 -2.36 -2.25
C TYR A 36 13.46 -1.63 -1.59
N LEU A 37 13.34 -1.30 -0.32
CA LEU A 37 14.45 -0.79 0.46
C LEU A 37 15.20 -1.96 1.10
N VAL A 38 16.52 -1.92 1.02
CA VAL A 38 17.44 -2.83 1.70
C VAL A 38 18.14 -2.04 2.79
N LYS A 39 17.97 -2.46 4.04
CA LYS A 39 18.69 -1.91 5.20
C LYS A 39 19.59 -3.01 5.76
N LEU A 40 20.89 -2.75 5.84
CA LEU A 40 21.87 -3.64 6.47
C LEU A 40 22.29 -3.04 7.79
N GLU A 41 22.19 -3.79 8.87
CA GLU A 41 22.81 -3.46 10.14
C GLU A 41 24.09 -4.27 10.27
N ALA A 42 25.19 -3.58 10.52
CA ALA A 42 26.48 -4.20 10.65
C ALA A 42 27.21 -3.69 11.89
N THR A 43 28.17 -4.46 12.36
CA THR A 43 29.00 -4.12 13.50
C THR A 43 30.46 -4.10 13.06
N ALA A 44 31.13 -2.99 13.34
CA ALA A 44 32.57 -2.87 13.16
C ALA A 44 33.32 -3.61 14.28
N ALA A 45 34.61 -3.89 14.08
CA ALA A 45 35.44 -4.63 15.04
C ALA A 45 35.52 -3.98 16.44
N ASP A 46 35.29 -2.67 16.54
CA ASP A 46 35.24 -1.90 17.79
C ASP A 46 33.85 -1.91 18.47
N GLY A 47 32.88 -2.61 17.89
CA GLY A 47 31.50 -2.69 18.38
C GLY A 47 30.58 -1.59 17.86
N ALA A 48 31.06 -0.66 17.03
CA ALA A 48 30.22 0.39 16.46
C ALA A 48 29.13 -0.20 15.54
N ALA A 49 27.88 0.18 15.76
CA ALA A 49 26.75 -0.20 14.93
C ALA A 49 26.59 0.75 13.74
N LEU A 50 26.59 0.21 12.53
CA LEU A 50 26.48 0.95 11.28
C LEU A 50 25.29 0.46 10.48
N ILE A 51 24.68 1.38 9.72
CA ILE A 51 23.53 1.10 8.87
C ILE A 51 23.88 1.44 7.43
N GLY A 52 23.76 0.46 6.53
CA GLY A 52 23.83 0.66 5.08
C GLY A 52 22.44 0.63 4.47
N LEU A 53 22.19 1.53 3.51
CA LEU A 53 20.92 1.65 2.81
C LEU A 53 21.08 1.47 1.31
N GLY A 54 20.10 0.83 0.69
CA GLY A 54 19.99 0.75 -0.76
C GLY A 54 18.55 0.60 -1.21
N GLU A 55 18.25 1.02 -2.44
CA GLU A 55 16.90 1.02 -2.96
C GLU A 55 16.85 0.28 -4.30
N ALA A 56 16.20 -0.88 -4.29
CA ALA A 56 15.93 -1.69 -5.46
C ALA A 56 14.73 -1.16 -6.26
N GLN A 57 14.89 -1.14 -7.58
CA GLN A 57 13.94 -0.52 -8.51
C GLN A 57 13.51 -1.50 -9.60
N PRO A 58 12.64 -2.47 -9.30
CA PRO A 58 12.16 -3.43 -10.29
C PRO A 58 11.26 -2.74 -11.32
N ARG A 59 11.69 -2.71 -12.60
CA ARG A 59 10.98 -2.07 -13.72
C ARG A 59 10.79 -3.01 -14.91
N GLY A 60 10.49 -4.28 -14.63
CA GLY A 60 10.12 -5.22 -15.66
C GLY A 60 11.25 -5.44 -16.67
N GLY A 61 10.96 -5.28 -17.95
CA GLY A 61 11.94 -5.44 -19.03
C GLY A 61 13.11 -4.46 -19.00
N GLU A 62 12.97 -3.29 -18.36
CA GLU A 62 14.07 -2.30 -18.27
C GLU A 62 15.19 -2.80 -17.36
N THR A 63 14.83 -3.39 -16.21
CA THR A 63 15.80 -3.88 -15.22
C THR A 63 15.91 -5.41 -15.19
N GLY A 64 15.15 -6.13 -16.02
CA GLY A 64 15.13 -7.60 -16.04
C GLY A 64 14.37 -8.23 -14.87
N ASP A 65 13.57 -7.44 -14.15
CA ASP A 65 12.76 -7.83 -12.98
C ASP A 65 11.38 -8.37 -13.37
N ARG A 66 10.74 -9.16 -12.49
CA ARG A 66 9.49 -9.88 -12.81
C ARG A 66 8.48 -9.93 -11.66
N GLY A 67 7.77 -8.82 -11.43
CA GLY A 67 6.62 -8.80 -10.50
C GLY A 67 6.99 -9.34 -9.11
N SER A 68 6.18 -10.26 -8.56
CA SER A 68 6.44 -10.88 -7.25
C SER A 68 7.73 -11.69 -7.20
N ALA A 69 8.21 -12.25 -8.32
CA ALA A 69 9.45 -13.03 -8.33
C ALA A 69 10.68 -12.17 -7.98
N SER A 70 10.63 -10.85 -8.20
CA SER A 70 11.71 -9.95 -7.77
C SER A 70 11.74 -9.79 -6.24
N TRP A 71 10.59 -9.83 -5.57
CA TRP A 71 10.52 -9.82 -4.11
C TRP A 71 11.08 -11.12 -3.53
N ASP A 72 10.64 -12.28 -4.05
CA ASP A 72 11.12 -13.58 -3.60
C ASP A 72 12.64 -13.72 -3.82
N PHE A 73 13.15 -13.24 -4.96
CA PHE A 73 14.57 -13.19 -5.25
C PHE A 73 15.33 -12.27 -4.28
N LEU A 74 14.78 -11.09 -3.96
CA LEU A 74 15.36 -10.19 -2.97
C LEU A 74 15.51 -10.89 -1.62
N LEU A 75 14.42 -11.50 -1.10
CA LEU A 75 14.43 -12.24 0.17
C LEU A 75 15.47 -13.37 0.18
N ALA A 76 15.54 -14.11 -0.92
CA ALA A 76 16.55 -15.16 -1.08
C ALA A 76 17.98 -14.61 -1.07
N CYS A 77 18.22 -13.38 -1.54
CA CYS A 77 19.54 -12.76 -1.49
C CYS A 77 19.85 -12.18 -0.10
N VAL A 78 18.95 -11.36 0.46
CA VAL A 78 19.21 -10.70 1.76
C VAL A 78 19.37 -11.69 2.92
N SER A 79 18.70 -12.84 2.87
CA SER A 79 18.89 -13.94 3.84
C SER A 79 20.30 -14.54 3.84
N THR A 80 21.08 -14.35 2.78
CA THR A 80 22.47 -14.83 2.69
C THR A 80 23.51 -13.80 3.14
N LEU A 81 23.07 -12.58 3.49
CA LEU A 81 23.95 -11.50 3.92
C LEU A 81 24.29 -11.54 5.40
N GLU A 82 23.54 -12.28 6.21
CA GLU A 82 23.85 -12.47 7.63
C GLU A 82 25.24 -13.09 7.81
N ASN A 83 26.01 -12.54 8.74
CA ASN A 83 27.40 -12.92 9.06
C ASN A 83 28.42 -12.72 7.92
N ARG A 84 28.05 -12.04 6.83
CA ARG A 84 29.01 -11.67 5.79
C ARG A 84 29.93 -10.56 6.30
N THR A 85 31.23 -10.73 6.05
CA THR A 85 32.27 -9.79 6.46
C THR A 85 32.74 -8.96 5.28
N ILE A 86 32.95 -7.67 5.50
CA ILE A 86 33.58 -6.74 4.56
C ILE A 86 34.93 -6.34 5.16
N ASP A 87 36.01 -6.57 4.41
CA ASP A 87 37.35 -6.13 4.81
C ASP A 87 37.49 -4.63 4.63
N LEU A 88 37.83 -3.90 5.70
CA LEU A 88 38.02 -2.45 5.72
C LEU A 88 39.49 -2.07 5.96
N ALA A 89 40.45 -2.95 5.60
CA ALA A 89 41.87 -2.63 5.65
C ALA A 89 42.21 -1.38 4.83
N ASP A 90 41.63 -1.27 3.63
CA ASP A 90 41.65 -0.09 2.78
C ASP A 90 40.46 -0.08 1.81
N ARG A 91 40.39 0.96 0.97
CA ARG A 91 39.35 1.13 -0.06
C ARG A 91 39.25 -0.05 -1.03
N ASN A 92 40.40 -0.58 -1.47
CA ASN A 92 40.45 -1.66 -2.46
C ASN A 92 40.02 -3.00 -1.83
N ALA A 93 40.39 -3.25 -0.58
CA ALA A 93 39.94 -4.42 0.19
C ALA A 93 38.41 -4.40 0.37
N ALA A 94 37.84 -3.24 0.68
CA ALA A 94 36.39 -3.06 0.81
C ALA A 94 35.67 -3.31 -0.51
N LEU A 95 36.12 -2.69 -1.60
CA LEU A 95 35.54 -2.90 -2.94
C LEU A 95 35.67 -4.37 -3.40
N THR A 96 36.80 -5.02 -3.12
CA THR A 96 37.02 -6.44 -3.44
C THR A 96 36.01 -7.32 -2.69
N SER A 97 35.81 -7.05 -1.40
CA SER A 97 34.84 -7.77 -0.56
C SER A 97 33.42 -7.62 -1.09
N VAL A 98 32.98 -6.38 -1.38
CA VAL A 98 31.64 -6.11 -1.92
C VAL A 98 31.47 -6.77 -3.29
N ARG A 99 32.48 -6.67 -4.18
CA ARG A 99 32.44 -7.29 -5.52
C ARG A 99 32.27 -8.81 -5.44
N SER A 100 33.01 -9.47 -4.54
CA SER A 100 32.88 -10.92 -4.33
C SER A 100 31.47 -11.31 -3.91
N ILE A 101 30.85 -10.57 -2.99
CA ILE A 101 29.46 -10.82 -2.57
C ILE A 101 28.50 -10.62 -3.76
N VAL A 102 28.64 -9.53 -4.50
CA VAL A 102 27.77 -9.20 -5.63
C VAL A 102 27.89 -10.24 -6.75
N GLU A 103 29.08 -10.76 -7.03
CA GLU A 103 29.30 -11.82 -8.02
C GLU A 103 28.56 -13.13 -7.68
N GLU A 104 28.50 -13.51 -6.40
CA GLU A 104 27.69 -14.65 -5.95
C GLU A 104 26.18 -14.40 -6.16
N LEU A 105 25.71 -13.19 -5.84
CA LEU A 105 24.32 -12.80 -6.08
C LEU A 105 23.99 -12.77 -7.57
N HIS A 106 24.94 -12.38 -8.41
CA HIS A 106 24.82 -12.40 -9.86
C HIS A 106 24.69 -13.82 -10.42
N ALA A 107 25.48 -14.77 -9.90
CA ALA A 107 25.37 -16.18 -10.24
C ALA A 107 23.99 -16.74 -9.87
N ARG A 108 23.49 -16.37 -8.67
CA ARG A 108 22.14 -16.75 -8.22
C ARG A 108 21.05 -16.16 -9.11
N ALA A 109 21.14 -14.89 -9.49
CA ALA A 109 20.19 -14.25 -10.40
C ALA A 109 20.08 -15.02 -11.72
N SER A 110 21.23 -15.42 -12.27
CA SER A 110 21.29 -16.20 -13.51
C SER A 110 20.59 -17.56 -13.38
N ALA A 111 20.81 -18.27 -12.27
CA ALA A 111 20.15 -19.55 -11.99
C ALA A 111 18.61 -19.39 -11.87
N THR A 112 18.14 -18.45 -11.06
CA THR A 112 16.70 -18.17 -10.88
C THR A 112 16.03 -17.72 -12.17
N GLY A 113 16.70 -16.89 -12.97
CA GLY A 113 16.19 -16.45 -14.27
C GLY A 113 16.01 -17.58 -15.28
N ALA A 114 16.90 -18.58 -15.25
CA ALA A 114 16.82 -19.76 -16.09
C ALA A 114 15.61 -20.64 -15.72
N GLU A 115 15.35 -20.83 -14.42
CA GLU A 115 14.18 -21.58 -13.92
C GLU A 115 12.86 -20.94 -14.35
N LEU A 116 12.72 -19.62 -14.14
CA LEU A 116 11.51 -18.87 -14.51
C LEU A 116 11.24 -18.80 -16.01
N SER A 117 12.23 -19.13 -16.85
CA SER A 117 12.11 -19.09 -18.31
C SER A 117 11.73 -20.46 -18.91
N ARG A 118 11.59 -21.52 -18.09
CA ARG A 118 11.11 -22.83 -18.54
C ARG A 118 9.60 -22.81 -18.85
N PRO A 119 9.14 -23.25 -20.04
CA PRO A 119 7.73 -23.21 -20.40
C PRO A 119 6.89 -24.18 -19.55
N THR A 120 5.79 -23.67 -18.98
CA THR A 120 4.91 -24.41 -18.05
C THR A 120 3.74 -25.14 -18.74
N SER A 121 3.58 -25.06 -20.07
CA SER A 121 2.52 -25.81 -20.79
C SER A 121 2.83 -26.09 -22.26
N LEU A 122 2.29 -27.21 -22.79
CA LEU A 122 2.35 -27.60 -24.21
C LEU A 122 1.88 -26.50 -25.18
N ARG A 123 0.87 -25.70 -24.81
CA ARG A 123 0.38 -24.56 -25.62
C ARG A 123 1.39 -23.40 -25.68
N SER A 124 2.16 -23.18 -24.61
CA SER A 124 3.25 -22.19 -24.61
C SER A 124 4.46 -22.66 -25.43
N THR A 125 4.69 -23.97 -25.51
CA THR A 125 5.72 -24.60 -26.34
C THR A 125 5.45 -24.42 -27.83
N VAL A 126 4.20 -24.64 -28.29
CA VAL A 126 3.82 -24.48 -29.71
C VAL A 126 3.87 -23.01 -30.15
N ARG A 127 3.40 -22.08 -29.30
CA ARG A 127 3.52 -20.64 -29.56
C ARG A 127 4.97 -20.17 -29.50
N GLY A 128 5.78 -20.79 -28.64
CA GLY A 128 7.23 -20.61 -28.56
C GLY A 128 7.92 -21.01 -29.85
N TRP A 129 7.63 -22.19 -30.39
CA TRP A 129 8.18 -22.70 -31.65
C TRP A 129 7.83 -21.83 -32.86
N ALA A 130 6.57 -21.38 -32.98
CA ALA A 130 6.17 -20.44 -34.04
C ALA A 130 6.91 -19.09 -33.95
N LYS A 131 7.26 -18.65 -32.74
CA LYS A 131 8.04 -17.42 -32.48
C LYS A 131 9.56 -17.63 -32.67
N GLN A 132 10.04 -18.86 -32.52
CA GLN A 132 11.43 -19.27 -32.66
C GLN A 132 11.82 -19.49 -34.13
N LEU A 133 10.87 -19.90 -34.98
CA LEU A 133 11.03 -20.00 -36.43
C LEU A 133 11.00 -18.64 -37.15
N ALA A 134 10.36 -17.62 -36.56
CA ALA A 134 10.15 -16.30 -37.18
C ALA A 134 11.21 -15.22 -36.84
N GLY A 135 12.35 -15.56 -36.21
CA GLY A 135 13.33 -14.54 -35.83
C GLY A 135 14.67 -15.07 -35.35
N ARG A 136 15.48 -15.62 -36.28
CA ARG A 136 16.90 -15.96 -36.02
C ARG A 136 17.90 -14.91 -36.48
N SER A 137 17.46 -13.80 -37.09
CA SER A 137 18.32 -12.63 -37.36
C SER A 137 18.05 -11.51 -36.35
N GLY A 138 18.80 -11.48 -35.25
CA GLY A 138 18.94 -10.27 -34.42
C GLY A 138 18.52 -10.31 -32.94
N ARG A 139 18.16 -11.48 -32.38
CA ARG A 139 17.99 -11.62 -30.92
C ARG A 139 19.26 -12.19 -30.29
N ILE A 140 20.20 -11.32 -29.98
CA ILE A 140 21.13 -11.49 -28.86
C ILE A 140 20.62 -10.55 -27.77
N ASP A 141 20.86 -10.90 -26.51
CA ASP A 141 19.93 -10.81 -25.38
C ASP A 141 20.59 -11.07 -24.03
N ASP A 142 21.88 -10.74 -23.85
CA ASP A 142 22.69 -10.90 -22.62
C ASP A 142 22.15 -10.03 -21.47
N VAL A 143 20.88 -10.22 -21.11
CA VAL A 143 20.19 -9.43 -20.11
C VAL A 143 20.17 -10.26 -18.84
N MET A 144 21.14 -9.96 -17.99
CA MET A 144 21.15 -10.42 -16.61
C MET A 144 19.78 -10.09 -15.95
N PRO A 145 19.10 -11.08 -15.34
CA PRO A 145 17.81 -10.85 -14.68
C PRO A 145 17.99 -10.11 -13.35
N PHE A 146 16.92 -9.50 -12.85
CA PHE A 146 16.86 -8.88 -11.51
C PHE A 146 17.85 -7.74 -11.22
N ARG A 147 18.34 -7.03 -12.23
CA ARG A 147 19.34 -5.95 -12.05
C ARG A 147 18.87 -4.83 -11.16
N GLY A 148 17.57 -4.49 -11.23
CA GLY A 148 16.98 -3.47 -10.38
C GLY A 148 16.94 -3.91 -8.92
N THR A 149 16.78 -5.20 -8.67
CA THR A 149 16.85 -5.80 -7.32
C THR A 149 18.28 -5.82 -6.80
N LEU A 150 19.24 -6.26 -7.61
CA LEU A 150 20.66 -6.34 -7.25
C LEU A 150 21.27 -4.96 -6.98
N PHE A 151 20.89 -3.94 -7.75
CA PHE A 151 21.28 -2.56 -7.53
C PHE A 151 21.00 -2.09 -6.09
N GLY A 152 19.83 -2.42 -5.54
CA GLY A 152 19.51 -2.06 -4.16
C GLY A 152 20.39 -2.78 -3.12
N ILE A 153 20.75 -4.04 -3.37
CA ILE A 153 21.60 -4.81 -2.47
C ILE A 153 23.05 -4.31 -2.51
N GLU A 154 23.61 -4.12 -3.70
CA GLU A 154 24.97 -3.59 -3.88
C GLU A 154 25.10 -2.20 -3.26
N THR A 155 24.11 -1.33 -3.48
CA THR A 155 24.11 0.03 -2.91
C THR A 155 24.15 -0.01 -1.38
N ALA A 156 23.40 -0.91 -0.73
CA ALA A 156 23.44 -1.06 0.73
C ALA A 156 24.78 -1.58 1.25
N LEU A 157 25.43 -2.49 0.52
CA LEU A 157 26.77 -3.02 0.84
C LEU A 157 27.84 -1.92 0.69
N LEU A 158 27.77 -1.12 -0.37
CA LEU A 158 28.68 0.01 -0.58
C LEU A 158 28.48 1.09 0.49
N ASP A 159 27.22 1.41 0.85
CA ASP A 159 26.93 2.41 1.89
C ASP A 159 27.49 2.00 3.25
N VAL A 160 27.27 0.74 3.69
CA VAL A 160 27.79 0.27 4.99
C VAL A 160 29.33 0.19 4.99
N ALA A 161 29.95 -0.21 3.88
CA ALA A 161 31.40 -0.25 3.75
C ALA A 161 32.03 1.16 3.80
N ALA A 162 31.44 2.11 3.07
CA ALA A 162 31.88 3.50 3.05
C ALA A 162 31.77 4.14 4.45
N ARG A 163 30.68 3.88 5.17
CA ARG A 163 30.52 4.31 6.57
C ARG A 163 31.57 3.71 7.50
N GLY A 164 31.90 2.43 7.35
CA GLY A 164 32.94 1.77 8.13
C GLY A 164 34.35 2.33 7.88
N LEU A 165 34.58 2.91 6.70
CA LEU A 165 35.82 3.61 6.35
C LEU A 165 35.77 5.11 6.64
N GLU A 166 34.65 5.63 7.14
CA GLU A 166 34.39 7.07 7.35
C GLU A 166 34.54 7.92 6.08
N VAL A 167 34.21 7.35 4.92
CA VAL A 167 34.25 8.03 3.60
C VAL A 167 32.89 7.99 2.94
N SER A 168 32.66 8.87 1.97
CA SER A 168 31.50 8.81 1.08
C SER A 168 31.59 7.61 0.13
N VAL A 169 30.44 7.18 -0.43
CA VAL A 169 30.44 6.16 -1.49
C VAL A 169 31.19 6.67 -2.73
N ALA A 170 31.16 7.98 -3.00
CA ALA A 170 31.95 8.60 -4.06
C ALA A 170 33.47 8.40 -3.85
N GLU A 171 33.97 8.61 -2.64
CA GLU A 171 35.39 8.37 -2.28
C GLU A 171 35.76 6.89 -2.33
N LEU A 172 34.85 6.01 -1.88
CA LEU A 172 35.00 4.57 -1.93
C LEU A 172 35.13 4.06 -3.37
N LEU A 173 34.32 4.57 -4.30
CA LEU A 173 34.41 4.23 -5.72
C LEU A 173 35.56 4.98 -6.44
N GLY A 174 35.91 6.17 -5.94
CA GLY A 174 37.00 7.03 -6.40
C GLY A 174 36.51 8.38 -6.92
N ILE A 175 36.80 9.49 -6.23
CA ILE A 175 36.38 10.83 -6.68
C ILE A 175 37.16 11.25 -7.93
N HIS A 176 36.40 11.69 -8.95
CA HIS A 176 36.92 12.27 -10.19
C HIS A 176 36.35 13.66 -10.49
N GLY A 177 35.19 14.02 -9.94
CA GLY A 177 34.50 15.29 -10.23
C GLY A 177 34.25 16.14 -8.99
N GLU A 178 34.32 17.47 -9.14
CA GLU A 178 33.96 18.43 -8.10
C GLU A 178 32.53 18.97 -8.26
N LYS A 179 32.04 19.06 -9.51
CA LYS A 179 30.75 19.67 -9.85
C LYS A 179 30.19 19.07 -11.14
N VAL A 180 28.92 18.66 -11.14
CA VAL A 180 28.22 18.09 -12.30
C VAL A 180 26.91 18.82 -12.57
N ALA A 181 26.64 19.14 -13.84
CA ALA A 181 25.43 19.85 -14.25
C ALA A 181 24.19 18.94 -14.21
N THR A 182 23.05 19.50 -13.83
CA THR A 182 21.76 18.82 -13.92
C THR A 182 21.04 19.19 -15.22
N SER A 183 20.28 18.25 -15.78
CA SER A 183 19.45 18.49 -16.95
C SER A 183 18.27 17.54 -16.97
N SER A 184 17.11 18.04 -17.41
CA SER A 184 15.87 17.28 -17.52
C SER A 184 15.54 16.94 -18.98
N PRO A 185 15.13 15.70 -19.29
CA PRO A 185 14.69 15.36 -20.63
C PRO A 185 13.25 15.82 -20.91
N LEU A 186 13.01 16.34 -22.12
CA LEU A 186 11.66 16.44 -22.69
C LEU A 186 11.23 15.07 -23.22
N VAL A 187 10.14 14.53 -22.66
CA VAL A 187 9.61 13.23 -23.07
C VAL A 187 8.66 13.42 -24.26
N ALA A 188 9.02 12.91 -25.43
CA ALA A 188 8.19 12.96 -26.63
C ALA A 188 7.77 11.54 -27.07
N MET A 189 6.46 11.28 -27.16
CA MET A 189 5.93 9.91 -27.29
C MET A 189 5.19 9.64 -28.61
N SER A 190 5.16 10.57 -29.57
CA SER A 190 4.51 10.33 -30.87
C SER A 190 5.33 9.37 -31.73
N ALA A 191 4.64 8.46 -32.44
CA ALA A 191 5.26 7.62 -33.46
C ALA A 191 5.61 8.40 -34.74
N ARG A 192 4.99 9.58 -34.94
CA ARG A 192 5.21 10.49 -36.08
C ARG A 192 6.23 11.56 -35.71
N ALA A 193 7.19 11.79 -36.61
CA ALA A 193 8.32 12.68 -36.40
C ALA A 193 7.89 14.15 -36.27
N GLU A 194 6.97 14.61 -37.13
CA GLU A 194 6.52 16.00 -37.20
C GLU A 194 5.84 16.43 -35.91
N ASN A 195 4.99 15.55 -35.35
CA ASN A 195 4.31 15.81 -34.09
C ASN A 195 5.30 15.99 -32.93
N ASN A 196 6.36 15.18 -32.88
CA ASN A 196 7.38 15.33 -31.85
C ASN A 196 8.14 16.65 -32.01
N VAL A 197 8.50 17.05 -33.24
CA VAL A 197 9.20 18.34 -33.47
C VAL A 197 8.32 19.53 -33.10
N ALA A 198 7.04 19.53 -33.48
CA ALA A 198 6.11 20.59 -33.07
C ALA A 198 6.00 20.70 -31.54
N THR A 199 5.95 19.57 -30.84
CA THR A 199 5.93 19.53 -29.36
C THR A 199 7.20 20.15 -28.76
N LEU A 200 8.37 19.92 -29.39
CA LEU A 200 9.64 20.47 -28.93
C LEU A 200 9.70 22.00 -29.12
N GLU A 201 9.21 22.49 -30.25
CA GLU A 201 9.19 23.93 -30.54
C GLU A 201 8.25 24.68 -29.59
N GLU A 202 7.08 24.10 -29.32
CA GLU A 202 6.14 24.64 -28.33
C GLU A 202 6.80 24.70 -26.95
N ALA A 203 7.45 23.61 -26.52
CA ALA A 203 8.16 23.59 -25.24
C ALA A 203 9.29 24.62 -25.16
N VAL A 204 10.08 24.80 -26.22
CA VAL A 204 11.16 25.81 -26.27
C VAL A 204 10.57 27.23 -26.24
N ALA A 205 9.48 27.48 -26.95
CA ALA A 205 8.80 28.78 -26.95
C ALA A 205 8.26 29.15 -25.56
N GLU A 206 7.69 28.19 -24.84
CA GLU A 206 7.17 28.39 -23.48
C GLU A 206 8.27 28.75 -22.46
N HIS A 207 9.51 28.32 -22.67
CA HIS A 207 10.64 28.58 -21.76
C HIS A 207 11.47 29.83 -22.10
N GLY A 208 10.89 30.77 -22.86
CA GLY A 208 11.53 32.05 -23.19
C GLY A 208 12.39 32.06 -24.45
N GLY A 209 12.27 31.03 -25.29
CA GLY A 209 12.95 30.92 -26.59
C GLY A 209 14.20 30.04 -26.55
N VAL A 210 15.06 30.20 -27.56
CA VAL A 210 16.22 29.32 -27.77
C VAL A 210 17.35 29.64 -26.78
N ASP A 211 17.52 28.83 -25.74
CA ASP A 211 18.69 28.80 -24.84
C ASP A 211 19.91 28.13 -25.55
N GLU A 212 21.13 28.43 -25.10
CA GLU A 212 22.36 27.74 -25.53
C GLU A 212 22.54 26.35 -24.87
N ARG A 213 21.76 26.05 -23.83
CA ARG A 213 21.74 24.71 -23.21
C ARG A 213 21.29 23.62 -24.20
N PRO A 214 21.89 22.42 -24.15
CA PRO A 214 21.45 21.32 -24.99
C PRO A 214 20.01 20.89 -24.70
N LEU A 215 19.23 20.70 -25.76
CA LEU A 215 17.88 20.15 -25.67
C LEU A 215 17.94 18.63 -25.60
N TRP A 216 17.67 18.05 -24.43
CA TRP A 216 17.58 16.60 -24.27
C TRP A 216 16.15 16.11 -24.52
N VAL A 217 15.97 15.24 -25.51
CA VAL A 217 14.70 14.61 -25.86
C VAL A 217 14.75 13.11 -25.64
N ASP A 218 13.86 12.57 -24.81
CA ASP A 218 13.69 11.12 -24.62
C ASP A 218 12.48 10.58 -25.41
N LEU A 219 12.76 9.76 -26.42
CA LEU A 219 11.76 9.17 -27.30
C LEU A 219 11.28 7.78 -26.85
N ARG A 220 11.89 7.18 -25.82
CA ARG A 220 11.52 5.87 -25.24
C ARG A 220 11.35 4.72 -26.25
N GLY A 221 12.07 4.78 -27.35
CA GLY A 221 11.99 3.81 -28.44
C GLY A 221 10.64 3.78 -29.16
N SER A 222 9.92 4.90 -29.18
CA SER A 222 8.59 5.00 -29.78
C SER A 222 8.60 4.88 -31.31
N MET A 223 9.71 5.18 -31.98
CA MET A 223 9.76 5.32 -33.44
C MET A 223 10.22 4.06 -34.19
N THR A 224 9.83 3.97 -35.46
CA THR A 224 10.40 3.04 -36.43
C THR A 224 11.74 3.60 -36.96
N PRO A 225 12.65 2.77 -37.50
CA PRO A 225 13.92 3.28 -38.02
C PRO A 225 13.82 4.36 -39.12
N PRO A 226 12.86 4.28 -40.07
CA PRO A 226 12.63 5.37 -41.02
C PRO A 226 12.16 6.66 -40.33
N ALA A 227 11.17 6.57 -39.45
CA ALA A 227 10.63 7.73 -38.73
C ALA A 227 11.69 8.37 -37.81
N ALA A 228 12.58 7.59 -37.20
CA ALA A 228 13.71 8.10 -36.44
C ALA A 228 14.73 8.85 -37.32
N SER A 229 14.97 8.38 -38.54
CA SER A 229 15.86 9.07 -39.49
C SER A 229 15.24 10.39 -39.95
N GLU A 230 13.93 10.39 -40.22
CA GLU A 230 13.17 11.59 -40.58
C GLU A 230 13.12 12.61 -39.44
N PHE A 231 12.91 12.16 -38.20
CA PHE A 231 12.95 13.02 -37.01
C PHE A 231 14.28 13.74 -36.86
N ILE A 232 15.41 13.02 -37.00
CA ILE A 232 16.75 13.62 -36.95
C ILE A 232 16.91 14.73 -37.99
N ARG A 233 16.41 14.51 -39.22
CA ARG A 233 16.45 15.51 -40.29
C ARG A 233 15.60 16.74 -39.93
N LEU A 234 14.36 16.54 -39.47
CA LEU A 234 13.46 17.63 -39.09
C LEU A 234 13.98 18.45 -37.91
N VAL A 235 14.63 17.79 -36.94
CA VAL A 235 15.30 18.45 -35.82
C VAL A 235 16.50 19.28 -36.31
N ALA A 236 17.28 18.77 -37.28
CA ALA A 236 18.39 19.53 -37.88
C ALA A 236 17.91 20.78 -38.62
N ASP A 237 16.83 20.66 -39.41
CA ASP A 237 16.21 21.79 -40.10
C ASP A 237 15.72 22.83 -39.08
N ALA A 238 15.02 22.39 -38.03
CA ALA A 238 14.51 23.27 -36.97
C ALA A 238 15.63 23.98 -36.20
N ALA A 239 16.74 23.31 -35.93
CA ALA A 239 17.93 23.94 -35.36
C ALA A 239 18.57 24.95 -36.32
N GLY A 240 18.65 24.61 -37.61
CA GLY A 240 19.14 25.47 -38.69
C GLY A 240 18.33 26.76 -38.84
N ASP A 241 17.01 26.67 -38.64
CA ASP A 241 16.09 27.81 -38.70
C ASP A 241 15.97 28.58 -37.38
N ARG A 242 16.77 28.22 -36.35
CA ARG A 242 16.71 28.79 -35.00
C ARG A 242 15.35 28.62 -34.30
N ARG A 243 14.60 27.57 -34.66
CA ARG A 243 13.38 27.14 -33.95
C ARG A 243 13.71 26.28 -32.72
N LEU A 244 14.83 25.54 -32.79
CA LEU A 244 15.37 24.76 -31.68
C LEU A 244 16.81 25.19 -31.34
N PRO A 245 17.32 24.85 -30.14
CA PRO A 245 18.73 25.03 -29.77
C PRO A 245 19.70 24.37 -30.75
N ARG A 246 20.92 24.92 -30.83
CA ARG A 246 21.97 24.36 -31.70
C ARG A 246 22.41 22.96 -31.28
N ARG A 247 22.27 22.62 -30.00
CA ARG A 247 22.66 21.32 -29.45
C ARG A 247 21.41 20.54 -29.09
N ILE A 248 21.18 19.41 -29.75
CA ILE A 248 20.06 18.51 -29.44
C ILE A 248 20.59 17.11 -29.15
N ILE A 249 20.07 16.50 -28.09
CA ILE A 249 20.37 15.13 -27.68
C ILE A 249 19.10 14.30 -27.85
N VAL A 250 19.15 13.31 -28.74
CA VAL A 250 18.03 12.43 -29.08
C VAL A 250 18.24 11.06 -28.44
N GLU A 251 17.62 10.86 -27.28
CA GLU A 251 17.71 9.60 -26.53
C GLU A 251 16.76 8.54 -27.08
N GLN A 252 17.34 7.35 -27.28
CA GLN A 252 16.61 6.11 -27.52
C GLN A 252 15.51 6.24 -28.60
N PRO A 253 15.81 6.73 -29.83
CA PRO A 253 14.78 6.97 -30.85
C PRO A 253 14.03 5.70 -31.29
N VAL A 254 14.70 4.54 -31.24
CA VAL A 254 14.16 3.26 -31.68
C VAL A 254 14.08 2.25 -30.53
N ARG A 255 13.20 1.25 -30.64
CA ARG A 255 13.09 0.16 -29.63
C ARG A 255 14.41 -0.60 -29.45
N ASN A 256 14.64 -1.16 -28.25
CA ASN A 256 15.84 -1.98 -27.94
C ASN A 256 16.15 -3.08 -28.96
N ARG A 257 15.14 -3.75 -29.55
CA ARG A 257 15.36 -4.75 -30.61
C ARG A 257 16.07 -4.20 -31.86
N ASN A 258 16.01 -2.89 -32.07
CA ASN A 258 16.61 -2.16 -33.20
C ASN A 258 17.87 -1.38 -32.78
N ARG A 259 18.39 -1.57 -31.56
CA ARG A 259 19.53 -0.79 -31.04
C ARG A 259 20.80 -0.87 -31.88
N HIS A 260 20.94 -1.92 -32.70
CA HIS A 260 22.05 -2.06 -33.65
C HIS A 260 22.09 -0.94 -34.69
N LEU A 261 20.99 -0.20 -34.87
CA LEU A 261 20.87 0.92 -35.80
C LEU A 261 21.29 2.27 -35.20
N LEU A 262 21.51 2.38 -33.89
CA LEU A 262 21.80 3.67 -33.23
C LEU A 262 23.06 4.33 -33.79
N ALA A 263 24.13 3.57 -34.02
CA ALA A 263 25.35 4.10 -34.64
C ALA A 263 25.13 4.60 -36.08
N GLY A 264 24.23 3.95 -36.83
CA GLY A 264 23.82 4.43 -38.14
C GLY A 264 22.99 5.72 -38.08
N LEU A 265 22.16 5.87 -37.05
CA LEU A 265 21.41 7.10 -36.80
C LEU A 265 22.33 8.25 -36.39
N GLN A 266 23.39 8.00 -35.60
CA GLN A 266 24.39 9.03 -35.29
C GLN A 266 25.05 9.57 -36.56
N LYS A 267 25.49 8.69 -37.47
CA LYS A 267 26.08 9.12 -38.76
C LYS A 267 25.13 10.00 -39.58
N LYS A 268 23.82 9.71 -39.54
CA LYS A 268 22.81 10.55 -40.20
C LYS A 268 22.62 11.89 -39.50
N ALA A 269 22.70 11.89 -38.16
CA ALA A 269 22.64 13.11 -37.37
C ALA A 269 23.83 14.03 -37.68
N ASP A 270 25.04 13.48 -37.77
CA ASP A 270 26.24 14.22 -38.14
C ASP A 270 26.11 14.84 -39.54
N ALA A 271 25.64 14.05 -40.53
CA ALA A 271 25.44 14.53 -41.89
C ALA A 271 24.34 15.60 -42.00
N ALA A 272 23.24 15.45 -41.25
CA ALA A 272 22.15 16.43 -41.22
C ALA A 272 22.59 17.73 -40.55
N ALA A 273 23.31 17.65 -39.43
CA ALA A 273 23.87 18.80 -38.73
C ALA A 273 24.89 19.57 -39.59
N ALA A 274 25.76 18.86 -40.33
CA ALA A 274 26.71 19.47 -41.26
C ALA A 274 26.03 20.18 -42.45
N SER A 275 24.80 19.77 -42.80
CA SER A 275 24.01 20.37 -43.89
C SER A 275 23.05 21.46 -43.42
N ALA A 276 23.01 21.76 -42.11
CA ALA A 276 22.10 22.75 -41.56
C ALA A 276 22.52 24.18 -41.96
N ASN A 277 21.53 25.05 -42.17
CA ASN A 277 21.75 26.44 -42.58
C ASN A 277 22.45 27.32 -41.51
N LEU A 278 22.59 26.81 -40.29
CA LEU A 278 23.22 27.50 -39.17
C LEU A 278 24.53 26.79 -38.78
N PRO A 279 25.68 27.48 -38.79
CA PRO A 279 26.93 26.90 -38.31
C PRO A 279 26.85 26.49 -36.84
N GLY A 280 27.47 25.36 -36.50
CA GLY A 280 27.59 24.86 -35.12
C GLY A 280 26.36 24.11 -34.59
N VAL A 281 25.45 23.66 -35.46
CA VAL A 281 24.42 22.68 -35.10
C VAL A 281 25.07 21.34 -34.78
N GLU A 282 24.65 20.72 -33.68
CA GLU A 282 25.13 19.44 -33.17
C GLU A 282 23.94 18.59 -32.75
N ILE A 283 23.84 17.38 -33.31
CA ILE A 283 22.79 16.42 -32.97
C ILE A 283 23.43 15.13 -32.51
N GLN A 284 23.20 14.78 -31.25
CA GLN A 284 23.75 13.58 -30.64
C GLN A 284 22.64 12.56 -30.44
N VAL A 285 22.74 11.41 -31.11
CA VAL A 285 21.95 10.24 -30.75
C VAL A 285 22.51 9.70 -29.45
N MET A 286 21.62 9.46 -28.47
CA MET A 286 21.98 8.91 -27.18
C MET A 286 21.47 7.48 -27.02
N ALA A 287 22.36 6.57 -26.65
CA ALA A 287 21.96 5.23 -26.21
C ALA A 287 21.59 5.27 -24.73
N GLY A 288 20.34 4.94 -24.39
CA GLY A 288 19.88 4.77 -23.01
C GLY A 288 19.65 3.30 -22.70
N ALA A 289 18.38 2.88 -22.63
CA ALA A 289 17.95 1.50 -22.36
C ALA A 289 18.56 0.41 -23.30
N SER A 290 19.23 0.81 -24.38
CA SER A 290 19.95 -0.08 -25.30
C SER A 290 21.27 -0.61 -24.77
N VAL A 291 21.92 0.11 -23.84
CA VAL A 291 23.17 -0.31 -23.21
C VAL A 291 22.86 -0.70 -21.78
N SER A 292 22.97 -2.00 -21.53
CA SER A 292 22.51 -2.59 -20.27
C SER A 292 23.54 -3.56 -19.68
N SER A 293 24.72 -3.65 -20.31
CA SER A 293 25.88 -4.45 -19.90
C SER A 293 27.12 -3.96 -20.66
N ARG A 294 28.32 -4.30 -20.15
CA ARG A 294 29.60 -4.00 -20.81
C ARG A 294 29.66 -4.54 -22.25
N GLN A 295 29.23 -5.77 -22.45
CA GLN A 295 29.20 -6.38 -23.78
C GLN A 295 28.24 -5.65 -24.75
N GLY A 296 27.13 -5.10 -24.23
CA GLY A 296 26.21 -4.26 -25.00
C GLY A 296 26.88 -2.97 -25.49
N LEU A 297 27.67 -2.33 -24.62
CA LEU A 297 28.49 -1.17 -24.95
C LEU A 297 29.54 -1.50 -26.02
N ASP A 298 30.33 -2.55 -25.83
CA ASP A 298 31.39 -2.93 -26.78
C ASP A 298 30.83 -3.19 -28.19
N ARG A 299 29.65 -3.80 -28.30
CA ARG A 299 28.94 -4.01 -29.58
C ARG A 299 28.44 -2.71 -30.21
N LEU A 300 28.04 -1.72 -29.39
CA LEU A 300 27.61 -0.41 -29.88
C LEU A 300 28.82 0.37 -30.43
N LEU A 301 29.92 0.40 -29.68
CA LEU A 301 31.17 1.05 -30.05
C LEU A 301 31.78 0.40 -31.30
N GLY A 302 31.79 -0.93 -31.39
CA GLY A 302 32.26 -1.66 -32.58
C GLY A 302 31.46 -1.38 -33.87
N ARG A 303 30.30 -0.72 -33.78
CA ARG A 303 29.50 -0.28 -34.94
C ARG A 303 29.69 1.20 -35.29
N GLY A 304 30.58 1.91 -34.60
CA GLY A 304 30.86 3.32 -34.78
C GLY A 304 30.35 4.22 -33.66
N GLY A 305 29.80 3.66 -32.58
CA GLY A 305 29.43 4.42 -31.39
C GLY A 305 28.22 5.34 -31.58
N VAL A 306 28.04 6.25 -30.62
CA VAL A 306 26.96 7.24 -30.55
C VAL A 306 27.53 8.54 -29.97
N GLY A 307 26.86 9.67 -30.14
CA GLY A 307 27.32 10.96 -29.61
C GLY A 307 27.22 11.06 -28.09
N ALA A 308 26.25 10.35 -27.50
CA ALA A 308 26.04 10.34 -26.05
C ALA A 308 25.59 8.97 -25.52
N LEU A 309 25.82 8.73 -24.24
CA LEU A 309 25.43 7.53 -23.50
C LEU A 309 24.70 7.92 -22.22
N ASN A 310 23.52 7.37 -21.99
CA ASN A 310 22.80 7.49 -20.73
C ASN A 310 22.89 6.18 -19.93
N VAL A 311 23.56 6.21 -18.78
CA VAL A 311 23.73 5.04 -17.91
C VAL A 311 22.78 5.16 -16.71
N ARG A 312 21.97 4.12 -16.51
CA ARG A 312 21.07 3.98 -15.36
C ARG A 312 21.54 2.83 -14.47
N PRO A 313 22.02 3.07 -13.23
CA PRO A 313 22.55 2.03 -12.35
C PRO A 313 21.62 0.82 -12.19
N ALA A 314 20.35 1.06 -11.91
CA ALA A 314 19.34 0.01 -11.77
C ALA A 314 19.14 -0.83 -13.06
N ALA A 315 19.36 -0.24 -14.23
CA ALA A 315 19.20 -0.93 -15.52
C ALA A 315 20.47 -1.70 -15.94
N VAL A 316 21.64 -1.37 -15.40
CA VAL A 316 22.90 -2.07 -15.68
C VAL A 316 23.26 -3.09 -14.60
N GLY A 317 22.68 -2.97 -13.40
CA GLY A 317 22.82 -3.93 -12.30
C GLY A 317 23.64 -3.45 -11.12
N GLY A 318 24.01 -2.17 -11.07
CA GLY A 318 24.82 -1.66 -9.98
C GLY A 318 25.52 -0.32 -10.25
N LEU A 319 26.04 0.30 -9.19
CA LEU A 319 26.96 1.43 -9.23
C LEU A 319 28.31 1.01 -9.81
N MET A 320 28.89 -0.13 -9.40
CA MET A 320 30.18 -0.58 -9.94
C MET A 320 30.08 -0.92 -11.43
N ALA A 321 29.02 -1.61 -11.83
CA ALA A 321 28.76 -1.91 -13.24
C ALA A 321 28.51 -0.65 -14.09
N ALA A 322 27.87 0.37 -13.50
CA ALA A 322 27.68 1.66 -14.16
C ALA A 322 29.00 2.41 -14.35
N ALA A 323 29.84 2.47 -13.31
CA ALA A 323 31.18 3.05 -13.40
C ALA A 323 32.02 2.36 -14.47
N ASP A 324 32.06 1.02 -14.47
CA ASP A 324 32.80 0.23 -15.48
C ASP A 324 32.33 0.51 -16.91
N ILE A 325 31.03 0.79 -17.12
CA ILE A 325 30.46 1.16 -18.43
C ILE A 325 30.89 2.57 -18.83
N VAL A 326 30.85 3.53 -17.89
CA VAL A 326 31.25 4.91 -18.14
C VAL A 326 32.74 4.96 -18.52
N GLU A 327 33.62 4.36 -17.71
CA GLU A 327 35.07 4.38 -17.96
C GLU A 327 35.42 3.73 -19.30
N ALA A 328 34.76 2.62 -19.63
CA ALA A 328 34.93 1.96 -20.91
C ALA A 328 34.50 2.82 -22.10
N ALA A 329 33.38 3.51 -21.97
CA ALA A 329 32.84 4.37 -23.03
C ALA A 329 33.76 5.56 -23.29
N VAL A 330 34.20 6.24 -22.22
CA VAL A 330 35.11 7.39 -22.31
C VAL A 330 36.48 6.98 -22.85
N THR A 331 37.01 5.84 -22.41
CA THR A 331 38.29 5.32 -22.90
C THR A 331 38.22 4.98 -24.39
N ALA A 332 37.15 4.31 -24.84
CA ALA A 332 37.01 3.90 -26.23
C ALA A 332 36.63 5.06 -27.18
N GLN A 333 35.90 6.06 -26.67
CA GLN A 333 35.46 7.22 -27.42
C GLN A 333 35.56 8.48 -26.55
N PRO A 334 36.72 9.15 -26.47
CA PRO A 334 36.95 10.30 -25.57
C PRO A 334 35.97 11.48 -25.76
N GLY A 335 35.38 11.60 -26.96
CA GLY A 335 34.38 12.62 -27.27
C GLY A 335 32.93 12.25 -26.93
N ILE A 336 32.65 11.05 -26.41
CA ILE A 336 31.30 10.66 -26.02
C ILE A 336 30.83 11.49 -24.83
N ARG A 337 29.59 11.99 -24.87
CA ARG A 337 28.96 12.60 -23.69
C ARG A 337 28.35 11.54 -22.80
N VAL A 338 28.47 11.71 -21.50
CA VAL A 338 27.95 10.77 -20.50
C VAL A 338 26.85 11.44 -19.71
N HIS A 339 25.69 10.81 -19.72
CA HIS A 339 24.53 11.18 -18.91
C HIS A 339 24.31 10.08 -17.88
N LEU A 340 23.97 10.49 -16.67
CA LEU A 340 23.49 9.59 -15.62
C LEU A 340 22.03 9.90 -15.32
N SER A 341 21.20 8.87 -15.25
CA SER A 341 19.79 9.04 -14.90
C SER A 341 19.25 7.87 -14.09
N GLN A 342 18.02 8.00 -13.63
CA GLN A 342 17.29 6.95 -12.93
C GLN A 342 16.17 6.38 -13.78
N VAL A 343 15.66 5.22 -13.37
CA VAL A 343 14.38 4.71 -13.89
C VAL A 343 13.22 5.44 -13.20
N ASP A 344 12.03 5.52 -13.82
CA ASP A 344 10.97 6.34 -13.22
C ASP A 344 10.58 5.85 -11.81
N ALA A 345 10.19 6.80 -10.96
CA ALA A 345 9.79 6.60 -9.56
C ALA A 345 10.91 6.06 -8.66
N ALA A 346 12.13 6.58 -8.84
CA ALA A 346 13.21 6.45 -7.87
C ALA A 346 12.91 7.25 -6.60
N GLY A 347 13.39 6.77 -5.45
CA GLY A 347 13.33 7.48 -4.18
C GLY A 347 14.68 8.09 -3.79
N GLU A 348 14.69 8.73 -2.63
CA GLU A 348 15.80 9.52 -2.08
C GLU A 348 17.11 8.72 -1.99
N VAL A 349 17.06 7.47 -1.55
CA VAL A 349 18.25 6.62 -1.39
C VAL A 349 18.88 6.30 -2.75
N ALA A 350 18.08 6.04 -3.78
CA ALA A 350 18.60 5.85 -5.12
C ALA A 350 19.14 7.15 -5.73
N SER A 351 18.58 8.31 -5.38
CA SER A 351 19.09 9.62 -5.84
C SER A 351 20.43 9.94 -5.21
N ALA A 352 20.60 9.66 -3.92
CA ALA A 352 21.89 9.73 -3.25
C ALA A 352 22.92 8.77 -3.87
N ALA A 353 22.51 7.55 -4.23
CA ALA A 353 23.37 6.60 -4.93
C ALA A 353 23.82 7.12 -6.31
N LEU A 354 22.90 7.74 -7.07
CA LEU A 354 23.23 8.33 -8.36
C LEU A 354 24.15 9.55 -8.22
N HIS A 355 23.95 10.40 -7.21
CA HIS A 355 24.84 11.52 -6.90
C HIS A 355 26.27 11.05 -6.61
N ASN A 356 26.42 10.01 -5.78
CA ASN A 356 27.73 9.46 -5.46
C ASN A 356 28.42 8.89 -6.71
N LEU A 357 27.70 8.15 -7.56
CA LEU A 357 28.24 7.66 -8.82
C LEU A 357 28.68 8.80 -9.74
N ALA A 358 27.91 9.90 -9.81
CA ALA A 358 28.23 11.02 -10.69
C ALA A 358 29.56 11.70 -10.34
N MET A 359 29.95 11.67 -9.06
CA MET A 359 31.23 12.18 -8.59
C MET A 359 32.36 11.16 -8.74
N ALA A 360 32.00 9.87 -8.87
CA ALA A 360 32.93 8.75 -8.81
C ALA A 360 33.44 8.26 -10.19
N VAL A 361 33.00 8.87 -11.28
CA VAL A 361 33.39 8.48 -12.64
C VAL A 361 34.12 9.61 -13.35
N SER A 362 34.99 9.26 -14.29
CA SER A 362 35.90 10.19 -14.97
C SER A 362 35.18 11.29 -15.75
N ARG A 363 33.92 11.07 -16.16
CA ARG A 363 33.13 12.06 -16.89
C ARG A 363 31.64 11.88 -16.67
N VAL A 364 30.97 12.97 -16.32
CA VAL A 364 29.52 13.13 -16.41
C VAL A 364 29.22 14.53 -16.96
N ASP A 365 28.59 14.58 -18.12
CA ASP A 365 28.17 15.85 -18.73
C ASP A 365 26.84 16.32 -18.12
N TYR A 366 25.90 15.41 -17.88
CA TYR A 366 24.60 15.73 -17.28
C TYR A 366 24.05 14.64 -16.36
N LEU A 367 23.35 15.08 -15.32
CA LEU A 367 22.66 14.23 -14.35
C LEU A 367 21.15 14.51 -14.33
N PHE A 368 20.34 13.45 -14.22
CA PHE A 368 18.89 13.56 -14.01
C PHE A 368 18.41 12.67 -12.86
N THR A 369 17.85 13.28 -11.81
CA THR A 369 17.37 12.61 -10.59
C THR A 369 15.85 12.70 -10.37
N GLY A 370 15.11 13.18 -11.37
CA GLY A 370 13.63 13.18 -11.37
C GLY A 370 12.97 14.44 -10.80
N ASP A 371 13.60 15.13 -9.85
CA ASP A 371 13.11 16.39 -9.28
C ASP A 371 13.91 17.59 -9.83
N ASP A 372 13.29 18.78 -9.82
CA ASP A 372 13.91 20.08 -10.19
C ASP A 372 15.02 20.44 -9.20
N ALA A 373 16.16 19.76 -9.34
CA ALA A 373 17.35 19.96 -8.53
C ALA A 373 18.04 21.28 -8.89
N ALA A 374 18.90 21.74 -7.96
CA ALA A 374 19.87 22.78 -8.24
C ALA A 374 20.58 22.55 -9.58
N GLU A 375 20.97 23.63 -10.26
CA GLU A 375 21.61 23.59 -11.59
C GLU A 375 22.88 22.72 -11.63
N TYR A 376 23.50 22.50 -10.48
CA TYR A 376 24.64 21.61 -10.32
C TYR A 376 24.58 20.86 -8.99
N ILE A 377 25.17 19.66 -8.98
CA ILE A 377 25.49 18.92 -7.75
C ILE A 377 26.98 18.99 -7.44
N THR A 378 27.34 18.78 -6.18
CA THR A 378 28.73 18.74 -5.68
C THR A 378 28.98 17.43 -4.93
N ALA A 379 30.25 17.17 -4.62
CA ALA A 379 30.64 15.98 -3.88
C ALA A 379 29.87 15.87 -2.53
N PRO A 380 29.28 14.70 -2.21
CA PRO A 380 28.66 14.47 -0.92
C PRO A 380 29.64 14.73 0.23
N THR A 381 29.13 15.27 1.33
CA THR A 381 29.92 15.48 2.54
C THR A 381 29.54 14.44 3.59
N GLY A 382 30.56 13.85 4.23
CA GLY A 382 30.38 12.84 5.28
C GLY A 382 30.27 11.39 4.77
N PRO A 383 30.19 10.43 5.70
CA PRO A 383 30.30 9.01 5.38
C PRO A 383 29.05 8.41 4.73
N GLY A 384 29.27 7.44 3.85
CA GLY A 384 28.21 6.70 3.16
C GLY A 384 27.59 7.44 1.98
N LEU A 385 26.31 7.19 1.73
CA LEU A 385 25.54 7.80 0.64
C LEU A 385 25.15 9.26 0.90
N GLY A 386 25.12 9.67 2.17
CA GLY A 386 24.49 10.93 2.58
C GLY A 386 22.95 10.87 2.62
N ALA A 387 22.37 9.66 2.66
CA ALA A 387 20.93 9.44 2.83
C ALA A 387 20.61 8.73 4.16
N GLY A 388 19.46 9.09 4.74
CA GLY A 388 18.86 8.41 5.90
C GLY A 388 17.71 7.49 5.51
N MET A 389 17.09 6.83 6.49
CA MET A 389 15.85 6.08 6.27
C MET A 389 14.71 7.05 5.93
N PRO A 390 14.07 6.95 4.74
CA PRO A 390 13.06 7.91 4.29
C PRO A 390 11.67 7.57 4.86
N TYR A 391 11.57 7.27 6.17
CA TYR A 391 10.32 6.79 6.77
C TYR A 391 9.16 7.77 6.58
N GLU A 392 9.40 9.08 6.65
CA GLU A 392 8.33 10.09 6.55
C GLU A 392 7.57 10.01 5.22
N THR A 393 8.27 9.75 4.11
CA THR A 393 7.67 9.67 2.77
C THR A 393 7.24 8.24 2.39
N MET A 394 7.71 7.24 3.15
CA MET A 394 7.59 5.82 2.82
C MET A 394 6.63 5.04 3.74
N VAL A 395 6.57 5.34 5.04
CA VAL A 395 6.02 4.44 6.08
C VAL A 395 4.58 3.98 5.81
N ASP A 396 3.72 4.89 5.35
CA ASP A 396 2.32 4.60 5.00
C ASP A 396 2.15 3.79 3.71
N ARG A 397 3.22 3.66 2.93
CA ARG A 397 3.25 2.99 1.62
C ARG A 397 3.92 1.63 1.68
N ILE A 398 4.50 1.26 2.83
CA ILE A 398 5.11 -0.05 3.04
C ILE A 398 4.05 -1.14 2.88
N THR A 399 4.34 -2.13 2.05
CA THR A 399 3.49 -3.26 1.77
C THR A 399 3.98 -4.55 2.42
N GLU A 400 5.29 -4.76 2.50
CA GLU A 400 5.91 -5.93 3.13
C GLU A 400 7.16 -5.48 3.91
N TYR A 401 7.50 -6.19 4.98
CA TYR A 401 8.71 -5.93 5.78
C TYR A 401 9.20 -7.26 6.36
N GLU A 402 10.43 -7.64 6.00
CA GLU A 402 11.08 -8.89 6.41
C GLU A 402 12.47 -8.61 6.97
N THR A 403 12.88 -9.40 7.97
CA THR A 403 14.19 -9.27 8.64
C THR A 403 14.91 -10.61 8.66
N PHE A 404 16.24 -10.58 8.49
CA PHE A 404 17.11 -11.76 8.51
C PHE A 404 18.27 -11.53 9.50
N PRO A 405 18.42 -12.37 10.54
CA PRO A 405 17.57 -13.52 10.86
C PRO A 405 16.15 -13.09 11.26
N PRO A 406 15.12 -13.93 11.03
CA PRO A 406 13.75 -13.59 11.40
C PRO A 406 13.66 -13.44 12.91
N ARG A 407 13.16 -12.29 13.37
CA ARG A 407 12.75 -12.13 14.76
C ARG A 407 11.30 -12.58 14.90
N ASN A 408 10.97 -13.14 16.06
CA ASN A 408 9.59 -13.44 16.38
C ASN A 408 8.76 -12.15 16.18
N ALA A 409 7.86 -12.17 15.19
CA ALA A 409 6.95 -11.08 14.85
C ALA A 409 5.93 -10.76 15.97
N GLN A 410 6.12 -11.35 17.15
CA GLN A 410 5.21 -11.43 18.28
C GLN A 410 5.92 -11.18 19.60
N GLU A 411 6.95 -10.31 19.66
CA GLU A 411 7.17 -9.64 20.94
C GLU A 411 5.98 -8.69 21.14
N ALA A 412 4.94 -9.29 21.72
CA ALA A 412 3.72 -8.68 22.18
C ALA A 412 4.04 -7.36 22.88
N VAL A 413 3.15 -6.39 22.74
CA VAL A 413 2.98 -5.41 23.81
C VAL A 413 2.95 -6.22 25.11
N PRO A 414 3.82 -5.95 26.12
CA PRO A 414 3.93 -6.80 27.30
C PRO A 414 2.55 -7.23 27.81
N GLY A 415 2.27 -8.54 27.76
CA GLY A 415 1.01 -9.14 28.21
C GLY A 415 -0.13 -9.29 27.19
N ARG A 416 0.01 -8.93 25.90
CA ARG A 416 -1.08 -9.07 24.89
C ARG A 416 -0.63 -9.58 23.52
N THR A 417 -1.07 -10.78 23.15
CA THR A 417 -0.83 -11.36 21.81
C THR A 417 -1.94 -10.98 20.83
N PRO A 418 -1.62 -10.44 19.64
CA PRO A 418 -2.64 -10.10 18.66
C PRO A 418 -3.27 -11.35 18.03
N ASN A 419 -4.57 -11.31 17.81
CA ASN A 419 -5.32 -12.38 17.14
C ASN A 419 -4.98 -12.46 15.65
N VAL A 420 -4.91 -13.69 15.13
CA VAL A 420 -4.73 -13.99 13.70
C VAL A 420 -5.95 -14.78 13.22
N TYR A 421 -6.50 -14.39 12.08
CA TYR A 421 -7.74 -14.99 11.56
C TYR A 421 -7.50 -15.69 10.22
N SER A 422 -7.82 -16.98 10.16
CA SER A 422 -7.75 -17.77 8.94
C SER A 422 -8.76 -17.33 7.86
N GLU A 423 -9.77 -16.55 8.23
CA GLU A 423 -10.80 -16.05 7.29
C GLU A 423 -10.31 -14.92 6.36
N VAL A 424 -9.16 -14.30 6.64
CA VAL A 424 -8.66 -13.15 5.88
C VAL A 424 -8.62 -13.38 4.37
N PRO A 425 -8.07 -14.50 3.83
CA PRO A 425 -8.02 -14.74 2.39
C PRO A 425 -9.41 -14.78 1.74
N PHE A 426 -10.42 -15.26 2.47
CA PHE A 426 -11.80 -15.38 1.96
C PHE A 426 -12.54 -14.04 1.99
N LEU A 427 -12.27 -13.21 3.00
CA LEU A 427 -12.98 -11.96 3.22
C LEU A 427 -12.35 -10.77 2.49
N GLN A 428 -11.03 -10.77 2.27
CA GLN A 428 -10.31 -9.67 1.58
C GLN A 428 -10.95 -9.26 0.24
N PRO A 429 -11.48 -10.19 -0.58
CA PRO A 429 -12.20 -9.88 -1.83
C PRO A 429 -13.47 -9.07 -1.65
N LEU A 430 -14.14 -9.19 -0.51
CA LEU A 430 -15.30 -8.37 -0.17
C LEU A 430 -14.86 -6.92 0.13
N GLY A 431 -13.59 -6.70 0.45
CA GLY A 431 -13.01 -5.41 0.81
C GLY A 431 -13.48 -4.90 2.19
N PRO A 432 -12.94 -3.76 2.65
CA PRO A 432 -13.02 -3.33 4.07
C PRO A 432 -14.44 -3.06 4.61
N ASN A 433 -15.41 -2.80 3.74
CA ASN A 433 -16.81 -2.65 4.14
C ASN A 433 -17.66 -3.88 3.87
N GLY A 434 -17.17 -4.85 3.09
CA GLY A 434 -18.00 -5.96 2.60
C GLY A 434 -18.27 -7.03 3.64
N THR A 435 -17.45 -7.09 4.69
CA THR A 435 -17.61 -8.03 5.80
C THR A 435 -18.85 -7.74 6.64
N LYS A 436 -19.25 -6.47 6.81
CA LYS A 436 -20.32 -6.08 7.75
C LYS A 436 -21.66 -6.78 7.55
N GLY A 437 -22.13 -6.85 6.30
CA GLY A 437 -23.39 -7.55 5.98
C GLY A 437 -23.18 -9.02 5.63
N HIS A 438 -21.94 -9.45 5.45
CA HIS A 438 -21.63 -10.84 5.12
C HIS A 438 -21.66 -11.74 6.36
N LEU A 439 -21.20 -11.26 7.52
CA LEU A 439 -21.23 -12.04 8.77
C LEU A 439 -22.65 -12.45 9.15
N LEU A 440 -23.61 -11.52 9.06
CA LEU A 440 -25.03 -11.81 9.27
C LEU A 440 -25.60 -12.78 8.22
N GLU A 441 -25.21 -12.62 6.95
CA GLU A 441 -25.65 -13.53 5.88
C GLU A 441 -25.08 -14.95 6.07
N ARG A 442 -23.81 -15.07 6.50
CA ARG A 442 -23.15 -16.35 6.82
C ARG A 442 -23.95 -17.10 7.87
N GLU A 443 -24.32 -16.43 8.96
CA GLU A 443 -25.08 -17.07 10.05
C GLU A 443 -26.52 -17.39 9.66
N ALA A 444 -27.17 -16.55 8.83
CA ALA A 444 -28.47 -16.89 8.25
C ALA A 444 -28.40 -18.17 7.39
N LEU A 445 -27.40 -18.26 6.51
CA LEU A 445 -27.16 -19.46 5.70
C LEU A 445 -26.84 -20.68 6.57
N ALA A 446 -26.00 -20.52 7.59
CA ALA A 446 -25.60 -21.62 8.48
C ALA A 446 -26.77 -22.19 9.30
N LEU A 447 -27.83 -21.40 9.51
CA LEU A 447 -29.08 -21.83 10.15
C LEU A 447 -30.14 -22.32 9.15
N GLY A 448 -29.77 -22.54 7.89
CA GLY A 448 -30.66 -23.12 6.88
C GLY A 448 -31.56 -22.10 6.15
N LEU A 449 -31.44 -20.81 6.45
CA LEU A 449 -32.18 -19.77 5.72
C LEU A 449 -31.60 -19.60 4.31
N SER A 450 -32.46 -19.26 3.35
CA SER A 450 -32.08 -18.86 2.01
C SER A 450 -31.87 -17.35 1.94
N THR A 451 -30.99 -16.87 1.06
CA THR A 451 -30.66 -15.43 0.97
C THR A 451 -30.77 -14.87 -0.45
N ILE A 452 -31.07 -13.57 -0.54
CA ILE A 452 -30.93 -12.81 -1.79
C ILE A 452 -30.11 -11.56 -1.51
N ARG A 453 -28.91 -11.49 -2.08
CA ARG A 453 -28.01 -10.34 -1.98
C ARG A 453 -28.14 -9.43 -3.19
N PHE A 454 -28.37 -8.14 -2.95
CA PHE A 454 -28.54 -7.12 -4.00
C PHE A 454 -27.32 -6.22 -4.17
N SER A 455 -26.55 -6.05 -3.11
CA SER A 455 -25.31 -5.26 -3.13
C SER A 455 -24.33 -5.75 -2.08
N LYS A 456 -23.16 -5.11 -2.02
CA LYS A 456 -22.16 -5.32 -0.97
C LYS A 456 -22.75 -5.19 0.44
N GLY A 457 -23.77 -4.35 0.61
CA GLY A 457 -24.34 -4.03 1.92
C GLY A 457 -25.79 -4.43 2.11
N ALA A 458 -26.48 -4.98 1.13
CA ALA A 458 -27.91 -5.29 1.25
C ALA A 458 -28.21 -6.72 0.85
N PHE A 459 -28.90 -7.44 1.74
CA PHE A 459 -29.39 -8.79 1.50
C PHE A 459 -30.70 -9.02 2.23
N VAL A 460 -31.40 -10.07 1.82
CA VAL A 460 -32.62 -10.57 2.43
C VAL A 460 -32.39 -12.01 2.87
N ALA A 461 -32.94 -12.41 4.01
CA ALA A 461 -32.97 -13.80 4.49
C ALA A 461 -34.42 -14.27 4.63
N THR A 462 -34.70 -15.52 4.27
CA THR A 462 -36.04 -16.11 4.33
C THR A 462 -35.97 -17.62 4.58
N ASP A 463 -36.96 -18.13 5.31
CA ASP A 463 -37.27 -19.56 5.45
C ASP A 463 -38.27 -20.06 4.38
N ASN A 464 -38.72 -19.17 3.49
CA ASN A 464 -39.79 -19.36 2.51
C ASN A 464 -41.19 -19.63 3.10
N VAL A 465 -41.38 -19.41 4.40
CA VAL A 465 -42.67 -19.58 5.10
C VAL A 465 -43.17 -18.23 5.61
N HIS A 466 -42.30 -17.45 6.24
CA HIS A 466 -42.60 -16.15 6.83
C HIS A 466 -42.11 -15.00 5.96
N ASP A 467 -42.52 -13.79 6.35
CA ASP A 467 -42.07 -12.57 5.68
C ASP A 467 -40.53 -12.48 5.71
N PRO A 468 -39.90 -12.16 4.57
CA PRO A 468 -38.45 -12.09 4.47
C PRO A 468 -37.86 -10.97 5.33
N LEU A 469 -36.76 -11.27 6.03
CA LEU A 469 -36.02 -10.29 6.81
C LEU A 469 -35.04 -9.51 5.93
N VAL A 470 -35.10 -8.18 6.00
CA VAL A 470 -34.29 -7.28 5.18
C VAL A 470 -33.13 -6.70 5.98
N PHE A 471 -31.92 -6.77 5.43
CA PHE A 471 -30.71 -6.27 6.06
C PHE A 471 -30.00 -5.23 5.19
N LYS A 472 -29.51 -4.16 5.84
CA LYS A 472 -28.58 -3.20 5.24
C LYS A 472 -27.38 -2.99 6.17
N TRP A 473 -26.26 -3.62 5.86
CA TRP A 473 -25.11 -3.81 6.75
C TRP A 473 -25.57 -4.53 8.02
N SER A 474 -25.44 -3.89 9.19
CA SER A 474 -25.98 -4.36 10.46
C SER A 474 -27.34 -3.77 10.81
N ARG A 475 -27.95 -2.94 9.93
CA ARG A 475 -29.35 -2.52 10.11
C ARG A 475 -30.25 -3.70 9.83
N SER A 476 -31.19 -3.95 10.73
CA SER A 476 -32.06 -5.12 10.69
C SER A 476 -33.48 -4.79 11.16
N PRO A 477 -34.40 -5.76 11.06
CA PRO A 477 -35.74 -5.65 11.61
C PRO A 477 -35.78 -5.51 13.14
N LEU A 478 -34.71 -5.90 13.87
CA LEU A 478 -34.63 -5.79 15.33
C LEU A 478 -34.71 -4.33 15.84
N SER A 479 -34.50 -3.35 14.96
CA SER A 479 -34.60 -1.93 15.30
C SER A 479 -35.55 -1.20 14.34
N SER A 480 -36.56 -0.52 14.89
CA SER A 480 -37.51 0.26 14.09
C SER A 480 -36.87 1.48 13.44
N ALA A 481 -37.39 1.95 12.31
CA ALA A 481 -36.93 3.19 11.67
C ALA A 481 -37.03 4.40 12.61
N VAL A 482 -38.04 4.42 13.49
CA VAL A 482 -38.23 5.46 14.51
C VAL A 482 -37.13 5.41 15.57
N SER A 483 -36.77 4.22 16.06
CA SER A 483 -35.66 4.05 17.02
C SER A 483 -34.32 4.50 16.43
N LEU A 484 -34.09 4.22 15.15
CA LEU A 484 -32.90 4.65 14.42
C LEU A 484 -32.84 6.18 14.33
N ALA A 485 -33.94 6.85 13.97
CA ALA A 485 -34.02 8.30 13.92
C ALA A 485 -33.79 8.94 15.31
N LEU A 486 -34.36 8.35 16.36
CA LEU A 486 -34.17 8.83 17.72
C LEU A 486 -32.69 8.73 18.15
N CYS A 487 -32.03 7.59 17.88
CA CYS A 487 -30.62 7.38 18.22
C CYS A 487 -29.68 8.35 17.48
N THR A 488 -30.07 8.87 16.31
CA THR A 488 -29.27 9.91 15.63
C THR A 488 -29.32 11.27 16.33
N HIS A 489 -30.30 11.51 17.20
CA HIS A 489 -30.47 12.76 17.92
C HIS A 489 -29.95 12.64 19.35
N LYS A 490 -28.70 13.09 19.57
CA LYS A 490 -27.96 12.91 20.84
C LYS A 490 -28.74 13.41 22.07
N GLU A 491 -29.33 14.60 21.98
CA GLU A 491 -30.06 15.19 23.10
C GLU A 491 -31.35 14.42 23.46
N ALA A 492 -32.11 13.98 22.46
CA ALA A 492 -33.35 13.23 22.68
C ALA A 492 -33.05 11.85 23.31
N THR A 493 -31.97 11.22 22.86
CA THR A 493 -31.46 9.97 23.43
C THR A 493 -31.02 10.20 24.88
N ARG A 494 -30.17 11.21 25.13
CA ARG A 494 -29.70 11.58 26.47
C ARG A 494 -30.84 11.85 27.46
N MET A 495 -31.89 12.56 27.03
CA MET A 495 -33.06 12.82 27.88
C MET A 495 -33.80 11.55 28.29
N ARG A 496 -33.92 10.57 27.39
CA ARG A 496 -34.51 9.26 27.69
C ARG A 496 -33.64 8.43 28.63
N LEU A 497 -32.34 8.37 28.33
CA LEU A 497 -31.36 7.68 29.16
C LEU A 497 -31.37 8.22 30.60
N ARG A 498 -31.35 9.54 30.77
CA ARG A 498 -31.45 10.17 32.10
C ARG A 498 -32.72 9.79 32.85
N ARG A 499 -33.87 9.69 32.16
CA ARG A 499 -35.15 9.26 32.77
C ARG A 499 -35.14 7.78 33.17
N ALA A 500 -34.36 6.96 32.48
CA ALA A 500 -34.16 5.54 32.81
C ALA A 500 -33.14 5.31 33.94
N GLY A 501 -32.53 6.37 34.48
CA GLY A 501 -31.59 6.28 35.60
C GLY A 501 -30.17 5.83 35.20
N VAL A 502 -29.86 5.73 33.90
CA VAL A 502 -28.52 5.37 33.44
C VAL A 502 -27.60 6.60 33.37
N PRO A 503 -26.29 6.45 33.60
CA PRO A 503 -25.38 7.59 33.66
C PRO A 503 -25.18 8.21 32.27
N VAL A 504 -25.39 9.52 32.18
CA VAL A 504 -25.14 10.32 30.99
C VAL A 504 -24.44 11.64 31.35
N PRO A 505 -23.58 12.18 30.48
CA PRO A 505 -22.97 13.48 30.71
C PRO A 505 -24.02 14.57 30.95
N ARG A 506 -23.75 15.41 31.97
CA ARG A 506 -24.60 16.56 32.27
C ARG A 506 -24.33 17.66 31.23
N GLY A 507 -25.27 17.86 30.32
CA GLY A 507 -25.15 18.86 29.25
C GLY A 507 -26.50 19.33 28.71
N ARG A 508 -26.47 20.21 27.70
CA ARG A 508 -27.62 20.61 26.88
C ARG A 508 -27.19 21.11 25.51
N THR A 509 -28.15 21.17 24.57
CA THR A 509 -27.97 21.74 23.23
C THR A 509 -28.15 23.27 23.24
N PHE A 510 -27.41 23.94 22.36
CA PHE A 510 -27.42 25.37 22.08
C PHE A 510 -27.58 25.58 20.58
N THR A 511 -28.31 26.63 20.23
CA THR A 511 -28.45 27.05 18.84
C THR A 511 -27.12 27.58 18.33
N ASN A 512 -26.83 27.34 17.05
CA ASN A 512 -25.63 27.91 16.43
C ASN A 512 -25.53 29.44 16.67
N GLY A 513 -24.36 29.92 17.07
CA GLY A 513 -24.12 31.33 17.44
C GLY A 513 -24.49 31.73 18.86
N ASP A 514 -25.18 30.90 19.65
CA ASP A 514 -25.54 31.20 21.05
C ASP A 514 -24.40 30.86 22.04
N TYR A 515 -23.22 31.42 21.79
CA TYR A 515 -22.04 31.18 22.62
C TYR A 515 -22.14 31.80 24.01
N GLY A 516 -22.86 32.92 24.14
CA GLY A 516 -23.06 33.59 25.42
C GLY A 516 -23.80 32.70 26.43
N ALA A 517 -24.91 32.08 26.02
CA ALA A 517 -25.62 31.15 26.90
C ALA A 517 -24.83 29.86 27.15
N ALA A 518 -24.00 29.44 26.19
CA ALA A 518 -23.13 28.28 26.32
C ALA A 518 -22.04 28.49 27.38
N ARG A 519 -21.42 29.67 27.42
CA ARG A 519 -20.43 30.05 28.46
C ARG A 519 -21.03 30.06 29.85
N ALA A 520 -22.14 30.79 30.04
CA ALA A 520 -22.83 30.85 31.32
C ALA A 520 -23.28 29.46 31.80
N PHE A 521 -23.62 28.56 30.86
CA PHE A 521 -23.92 27.18 31.21
C PHE A 521 -22.67 26.39 31.60
N ALA A 522 -21.57 26.51 30.88
CA ALA A 522 -20.30 25.85 31.17
C ALA A 522 -19.79 26.21 32.58
N GLU A 523 -19.81 27.50 32.93
CA GLU A 523 -19.48 27.98 34.28
C GLU A 523 -20.36 27.32 35.35
N ARG A 524 -21.67 27.25 35.09
CA ARG A 524 -22.63 26.67 36.04
C ARG A 524 -22.49 25.18 36.23
N ILE A 525 -22.09 24.42 35.21
CA ILE A 525 -21.84 22.97 35.34
C ILE A 525 -20.40 22.68 35.77
N GLY A 526 -19.52 23.68 35.74
CA GLY A 526 -18.11 23.62 36.08
C GLY A 526 -17.24 22.96 35.00
N TYR A 527 -15.99 23.38 34.90
CA TYR A 527 -14.96 22.79 34.04
C TYR A 527 -14.34 21.51 34.67
N PRO A 528 -13.78 20.57 33.88
CA PRO A 528 -13.70 20.60 32.42
C PRO A 528 -15.02 20.26 31.71
N VAL A 529 -15.18 20.77 30.48
CA VAL A 529 -16.34 20.55 29.60
C VAL A 529 -15.93 20.02 28.22
N VAL A 530 -16.92 19.63 27.42
CA VAL A 530 -16.78 19.17 26.04
C VAL A 530 -17.74 19.98 25.16
N VAL A 531 -17.25 20.43 24.01
CA VAL A 531 -18.06 21.01 22.92
C VAL A 531 -18.15 19.97 21.80
N LYS A 532 -19.37 19.69 21.34
CA LYS A 532 -19.60 18.78 20.20
C LYS A 532 -20.82 19.19 19.38
N PRO A 533 -20.86 18.91 18.06
CA PRO A 533 -22.06 19.09 17.25
C PRO A 533 -23.23 18.24 17.77
N ALA A 534 -24.43 18.82 17.77
CA ALA A 534 -25.66 18.13 18.17
C ALA A 534 -25.95 16.93 17.26
N MET A 535 -25.62 17.06 15.97
CA MET A 535 -25.72 16.02 14.95
C MET A 535 -24.35 15.83 14.29
N GLY A 536 -24.00 14.60 13.91
CA GLY A 536 -22.72 14.32 13.25
C GLY A 536 -22.11 12.98 13.64
N VAL A 537 -21.07 12.57 12.90
CA VAL A 537 -20.42 11.25 13.05
C VAL A 537 -18.89 11.39 13.11
N ARG A 538 -18.22 10.38 13.67
CA ARG A 538 -16.74 10.23 13.69
C ARG A 538 -15.96 11.31 14.46
N GLY A 539 -16.56 11.96 15.45
CA GLY A 539 -15.86 12.93 16.28
C GLY A 539 -15.49 14.24 15.59
N ILE A 540 -15.99 14.51 14.38
CA ILE A 540 -15.76 15.78 13.68
C ILE A 540 -16.37 16.92 14.51
N GLY A 541 -15.57 17.96 14.79
CA GLY A 541 -15.98 19.11 15.58
C GLY A 541 -16.08 18.86 17.09
N VAL A 542 -15.62 17.70 17.59
CA VAL A 542 -15.58 17.42 19.03
C VAL A 542 -14.29 17.97 19.63
N VAL A 543 -14.42 18.86 20.61
CA VAL A 543 -13.32 19.39 21.42
C VAL A 543 -13.61 19.03 22.86
N ALA A 544 -12.74 18.20 23.46
CA ALA A 544 -12.94 17.65 24.79
C ALA A 544 -11.89 18.17 25.78
N ASN A 545 -12.17 17.98 27.08
CA ASN A 545 -11.29 18.35 28.18
C ASN A 545 -10.93 19.85 28.20
N ILE A 546 -11.89 20.70 27.84
CA ILE A 546 -11.78 22.17 27.88
C ILE A 546 -11.74 22.59 29.35
N GLN A 547 -10.66 23.25 29.79
CA GLN A 547 -10.39 23.57 31.19
C GLN A 547 -10.94 24.92 31.65
N ASP A 548 -11.13 25.86 30.73
CA ASP A 548 -11.56 27.22 31.06
C ASP A 548 -12.32 27.91 29.92
N GLU A 549 -12.77 29.16 30.15
CA GLU A 549 -13.50 29.94 29.16
C GLU A 549 -12.67 30.27 27.91
N ARG A 550 -11.35 30.45 28.04
CA ARG A 550 -10.48 30.77 26.90
C ARG A 550 -10.37 29.58 25.96
N GLU A 551 -10.16 28.38 26.50
CA GLU A 551 -10.17 27.14 25.73
C GLU A 551 -11.55 26.87 25.12
N LEU A 552 -12.63 27.24 25.83
CA LEU A 552 -13.99 27.11 25.32
C LEU A 552 -14.22 28.00 24.09
N ASP A 553 -13.69 29.22 24.09
CA ASP A 553 -13.77 30.12 22.94
C ASP A 553 -12.97 29.62 21.74
N LEU A 554 -11.80 29.02 21.97
CA LEU A 554 -11.04 28.34 20.91
C LEU A 554 -11.82 27.16 20.34
N ALA A 555 -12.49 26.38 21.19
CA ALA A 555 -13.33 25.27 20.77
C ALA A 555 -14.50 25.72 19.89
N PHE A 556 -15.13 26.87 20.20
CA PHE A 556 -16.18 27.44 19.34
C PHE A 556 -15.66 27.83 17.96
N ARG A 557 -14.52 28.51 17.87
CA ARG A 557 -13.91 28.84 16.57
C ARG A 557 -13.58 27.59 15.76
N GLN A 558 -13.02 26.57 16.41
CA GLN A 558 -12.71 25.30 15.74
C GLN A 558 -13.98 24.60 15.24
N LEU A 559 -15.08 24.69 15.98
CA LEU A 559 -16.37 24.16 15.55
C LEU A 559 -16.92 24.94 14.34
N GLU A 560 -16.85 26.27 14.35
CA GLU A 560 -17.25 27.16 13.25
C GLU A 560 -16.49 26.86 11.96
N ASP A 561 -15.16 26.71 12.06
CA ASP A 561 -14.28 26.39 10.92
C ASP A 561 -14.48 24.95 10.40
N SER A 562 -15.16 24.10 11.16
CA SER A 562 -15.45 22.74 10.75
C SER A 562 -16.58 22.68 9.72
N LYS A 563 -16.65 21.56 8.99
CA LYS A 563 -17.77 21.28 8.05
C LYS A 563 -19.15 21.19 8.72
N LEU A 564 -19.20 21.24 10.05
CA LEU A 564 -20.41 21.17 10.87
C LEU A 564 -20.71 22.50 11.58
N GLY A 565 -19.96 23.57 11.31
CA GLY A 565 -20.10 24.86 11.99
C GLY A 565 -21.43 25.59 11.78
N SER A 566 -22.26 25.12 10.84
CA SER A 566 -23.63 25.63 10.67
C SER A 566 -24.67 24.96 11.57
N GLN A 567 -24.29 23.93 12.34
CA GLN A 567 -25.21 23.12 13.14
C GLN A 567 -25.27 23.58 14.60
N ASP A 568 -26.37 23.27 15.26
CA ASP A 568 -26.49 23.35 16.71
C ASP A 568 -25.42 22.49 17.41
N PHE A 569 -25.06 22.88 18.62
CA PHE A 569 -23.96 22.26 19.37
C PHE A 569 -24.35 21.96 20.81
N ILE A 570 -23.60 21.08 21.45
CA ILE A 570 -23.80 20.62 22.82
C ILE A 570 -22.59 21.06 23.64
N VAL A 571 -22.86 21.62 24.82
CA VAL A 571 -21.88 21.74 25.89
C VAL A 571 -22.28 20.78 27.01
N GLU A 572 -21.34 19.92 27.40
CA GLU A 572 -21.56 18.92 28.44
C GLU A 572 -20.33 18.74 29.32
N LYS A 573 -20.54 18.18 30.51
CA LYS A 573 -19.46 17.84 31.44
C LYS A 573 -18.52 16.81 30.81
N HIS A 574 -17.22 17.06 30.90
CA HIS A 574 -16.23 16.06 30.48
C HIS A 574 -16.26 14.87 31.44
N VAL A 575 -16.39 13.67 30.89
CA VAL A 575 -16.27 12.40 31.62
C VAL A 575 -14.85 11.91 31.40
N THR A 576 -14.09 11.81 32.47
CA THR A 576 -12.76 11.21 32.43
C THR A 576 -12.89 9.69 32.36
N GLY A 577 -12.12 9.05 31.48
CA GLY A 577 -12.14 7.60 31.36
C GLY A 577 -11.66 7.10 30.00
N ARG A 578 -11.73 5.78 29.85
CA ARG A 578 -11.42 5.03 28.64
C ARG A 578 -12.68 4.82 27.81
N ASP A 579 -12.48 4.60 26.52
CA ASP A 579 -13.55 4.47 25.55
C ASP A 579 -13.94 2.99 25.35
N TYR A 580 -15.21 2.67 25.61
CA TYR A 580 -15.78 1.34 25.44
C TYR A 580 -16.92 1.34 24.42
N ARG A 581 -16.92 0.32 23.57
CA ARG A 581 -18.06 -0.06 22.71
C ARG A 581 -18.67 -1.35 23.24
N ILE A 582 -19.86 -1.25 23.81
CA ILE A 582 -20.60 -2.38 24.38
C ILE A 582 -21.78 -2.71 23.46
N VAL A 583 -21.95 -3.97 23.08
CA VAL A 583 -23.03 -4.41 22.19
C VAL A 583 -24.08 -5.15 23.00
N VAL A 584 -25.32 -4.72 22.84
CA VAL A 584 -26.50 -5.31 23.45
C VAL A 584 -27.41 -5.87 22.36
N ILE A 585 -27.86 -7.11 22.54
CA ILE A 585 -28.90 -7.74 21.72
C ILE A 585 -29.99 -8.26 22.65
N GLY A 586 -31.23 -7.85 22.39
CA GLY A 586 -32.36 -8.13 23.27
C GLY A 586 -32.08 -7.57 24.67
N ASP A 587 -31.96 -8.49 25.62
CA ASP A 587 -31.78 -8.20 27.05
C ASP A 587 -30.38 -8.54 27.56
N GLU A 588 -29.43 -8.83 26.67
CA GLU A 588 -28.09 -9.31 27.02
C GLU A 588 -26.98 -8.43 26.44
N VAL A 589 -25.91 -8.24 27.23
CA VAL A 589 -24.64 -7.70 26.76
C VAL A 589 -23.78 -8.82 26.18
N ILE A 590 -23.62 -8.82 24.87
CA ILE A 590 -22.99 -9.92 24.12
C ILE A 590 -21.54 -9.64 23.70
N ALA A 591 -21.10 -8.38 23.77
CA ALA A 591 -19.71 -8.00 23.52
C ALA A 591 -19.38 -6.68 24.21
N ALA A 592 -18.13 -6.53 24.64
CA ALA A 592 -17.59 -5.28 25.15
C ALA A 592 -16.16 -5.10 24.65
N ILE A 593 -15.93 -4.03 23.89
CA ILE A 593 -14.63 -3.71 23.30
C ILE A 593 -14.12 -2.41 23.91
N LEU A 594 -12.97 -2.49 24.59
CA LEU A 594 -12.15 -1.33 24.89
C LEU A 594 -11.47 -0.86 23.61
N ARG A 595 -11.60 0.43 23.30
CA ARG A 595 -10.94 1.08 22.17
C ARG A 595 -9.77 1.91 22.67
N GLU A 596 -8.57 1.49 22.33
CA GLU A 596 -7.36 2.27 22.62
C GLU A 596 -6.95 3.10 21.40
N PRO A 597 -6.41 4.31 21.62
CA PRO A 597 -5.91 5.14 20.54
C PRO A 597 -4.70 4.52 19.84
N ALA A 598 -4.45 4.97 18.61
CA ALA A 598 -3.32 4.49 17.82
C ALA A 598 -2.01 4.74 18.57
N SER A 599 -1.23 3.68 18.78
CA SER A 599 0.03 3.72 19.52
C SER A 599 0.93 2.57 19.12
N VAL A 600 2.20 2.65 19.49
CA VAL A 600 3.17 1.55 19.45
C VAL A 600 3.84 1.42 20.82
N VAL A 601 4.40 0.26 21.14
CA VAL A 601 5.11 0.05 22.40
C VAL A 601 6.56 -0.26 22.10
N GLY A 602 7.46 0.47 22.73
CA GLY A 602 8.90 0.30 22.58
C GLY A 602 9.35 -1.07 23.06
N ASP A 603 10.30 -1.65 22.35
CA ASP A 603 11.03 -2.85 22.74
C ASP A 603 12.52 -2.56 23.02
N GLY A 604 12.90 -1.27 23.01
CA GLY A 604 14.27 -0.81 23.19
C GLY A 604 15.19 -1.09 21.99
N GLN A 605 14.67 -1.62 20.88
CA GLN A 605 15.48 -2.09 19.75
C GLN A 605 15.01 -1.54 18.41
N HIS A 606 13.71 -1.37 18.21
CA HIS A 606 13.14 -0.91 16.95
C HIS A 606 12.67 0.54 17.05
N SER A 607 12.83 1.25 15.93
CA SER A 607 12.35 2.61 15.78
C SER A 607 10.82 2.68 15.79
N VAL A 608 10.26 3.86 16.09
CA VAL A 608 8.82 4.10 16.00
C VAL A 608 8.24 3.67 14.66
N ALA A 609 8.93 3.96 13.54
CA ALA A 609 8.48 3.54 12.22
C ALA A 609 8.43 2.02 12.05
N GLU A 610 9.45 1.29 12.52
CA GLU A 610 9.50 -0.17 12.43
C GLU A 610 8.40 -0.81 13.29
N LEU A 611 8.18 -0.30 14.51
CA LEU A 611 7.10 -0.74 15.38
C LEU A 611 5.72 -0.49 14.76
N LEU A 612 5.53 0.68 14.13
CA LEU A 612 4.30 1.03 13.42
C LEU A 612 4.06 0.07 12.25
N VAL A 613 5.08 -0.18 11.43
CA VAL A 613 5.00 -1.10 10.29
C VAL A 613 4.63 -2.50 10.73
N ARG A 614 5.31 -3.04 11.76
CA ARG A 614 5.03 -4.37 12.31
C ARG A 614 3.60 -4.48 12.81
N LYS A 615 3.14 -3.50 13.60
CA LYS A 615 1.75 -3.46 14.07
C LYS A 615 0.78 -3.41 12.90
N ASN A 616 1.08 -2.65 11.84
CA ASN A 616 0.26 -2.60 10.64
C ASN A 616 0.24 -3.91 9.84
N LEU A 617 1.35 -4.67 9.78
CA LEU A 617 1.37 -6.00 9.18
C LEU A 617 0.43 -6.96 9.91
N VAL A 618 0.47 -6.96 11.25
CA VAL A 618 -0.46 -7.73 12.08
C VAL A 618 -1.91 -7.29 11.82
N ARG A 619 -2.18 -5.98 11.77
CA ARG A 619 -3.53 -5.45 11.47
C ARG A 619 -4.06 -5.88 10.10
N ARG A 620 -3.19 -6.15 9.12
CA ARG A 620 -3.57 -6.70 7.81
C ARG A 620 -4.07 -8.14 7.86
N LEU A 621 -3.67 -8.88 8.88
CA LEU A 621 -4.14 -10.24 9.17
C LEU A 621 -5.44 -10.26 9.99
N ASN A 622 -6.09 -9.11 10.17
CA ASN A 622 -7.38 -8.98 10.83
C ASN A 622 -8.45 -8.51 9.83
N PRO A 623 -9.56 -9.26 9.63
CA PRO A 623 -10.60 -8.94 8.65
C PRO A 623 -11.28 -7.57 8.85
N HIS A 624 -11.28 -7.04 10.08
CA HIS A 624 -11.84 -5.75 10.39
C HIS A 624 -10.84 -4.59 10.26
N LEU A 625 -9.55 -4.86 10.48
CA LEU A 625 -8.49 -3.84 10.58
C LEU A 625 -7.60 -3.75 9.34
N TRP A 626 -7.63 -4.69 8.38
CA TRP A 626 -6.72 -4.68 7.23
C TRP A 626 -6.73 -3.40 6.40
N GLY A 627 -7.85 -2.68 6.42
CA GLY A 627 -8.09 -1.47 5.64
C GLY A 627 -7.98 -0.21 6.48
N ARG A 628 -7.52 -0.35 7.72
CA ARG A 628 -7.46 0.68 8.76
C ARG A 628 -6.08 0.63 9.45
N PRO A 629 -4.98 0.77 8.69
CA PRO A 629 -3.66 0.86 9.29
C PRO A 629 -3.56 2.13 10.14
N ILE A 630 -2.63 2.11 11.09
CA ILE A 630 -2.07 3.31 11.70
C ILE A 630 -1.36 4.09 10.58
N LYS A 631 -1.61 5.39 10.50
CA LYS A 631 -1.02 6.27 9.49
C LYS A 631 -0.11 7.29 10.15
N TYR A 632 0.93 7.69 9.45
CA TYR A 632 1.76 8.83 9.80
C TYR A 632 1.15 10.12 9.22
N ASP A 633 0.08 10.61 9.86
CA ASP A 633 -0.59 11.87 9.50
C ASP A 633 -0.16 13.04 10.40
N ASP A 634 -0.81 14.20 10.27
CA ASP A 634 -0.54 15.38 11.11
C ASP A 634 -0.72 15.09 12.61
N ALA A 635 -1.67 14.20 12.96
CA ALA A 635 -1.89 13.83 14.35
C ALA A 635 -0.73 12.99 14.89
N ALA A 636 -0.25 12.01 14.11
CA ALA A 636 0.92 11.22 14.48
C ALA A 636 2.17 12.10 14.62
N ARG A 637 2.40 13.03 13.68
CA ARG A 637 3.50 14.01 13.75
C ARG A 637 3.45 14.83 15.03
N TYR A 638 2.31 15.45 15.31
CA TYR A 638 2.10 16.24 16.52
C TYR A 638 2.36 15.44 17.81
N GLN A 639 1.90 14.18 17.87
CA GLN A 639 2.12 13.34 19.06
C GLN A 639 3.60 12.99 19.25
N LEU A 640 4.32 12.68 18.17
CA LEU A 640 5.76 12.40 18.25
C LEU A 640 6.56 13.63 18.65
N GLU A 641 6.28 14.79 18.04
CA GLU A 641 6.91 16.07 18.40
C GLU A 641 6.71 16.40 19.88
N ARG A 642 5.47 16.28 20.38
CA ARG A 642 5.14 16.49 21.80
C ARG A 642 5.89 15.52 22.73
N ALA A 643 6.14 14.29 22.27
CA ALA A 643 6.90 13.30 23.01
C ALA A 643 8.43 13.46 22.89
N GLY A 644 8.91 14.42 22.07
CA GLY A 644 10.34 14.57 21.76
C GLY A 644 10.90 13.40 20.95
N LEU A 645 10.05 12.70 20.19
CA LEU A 645 10.40 11.54 19.38
C LEU A 645 10.25 11.85 17.89
N THR A 646 10.92 11.05 17.06
CA THR A 646 10.77 11.02 15.61
C THR A 646 10.46 9.59 15.15
N LEU A 647 10.16 9.40 13.87
CA LEU A 647 10.02 8.07 13.30
C LEU A 647 11.27 7.20 13.44
N ASN A 648 12.45 7.82 13.54
CA ASN A 648 13.74 7.14 13.71
C ASN A 648 14.08 6.84 15.17
N SER A 649 13.38 7.45 16.13
CA SER A 649 13.65 7.23 17.56
C SER A 649 13.33 5.80 17.98
N VAL A 650 14.19 5.19 18.80
CA VAL A 650 13.97 3.87 19.41
C VAL A 650 13.40 4.07 20.83
N PRO A 651 12.10 3.80 21.07
CA PRO A 651 11.52 3.99 22.39
C PRO A 651 11.99 2.89 23.36
N ALA A 652 12.10 3.23 24.64
CA ALA A 652 12.53 2.28 25.67
C ALA A 652 11.56 1.09 25.78
N ALA A 653 12.06 -0.07 26.22
CA ALA A 653 11.23 -1.26 26.40
C ALA A 653 10.03 -0.97 27.34
N GLY A 654 8.81 -1.25 26.88
CA GLY A 654 7.56 -0.97 27.59
C GLY A 654 7.04 0.47 27.47
N GLN A 655 7.78 1.40 26.87
CA GLN A 655 7.33 2.77 26.67
C GLN A 655 6.22 2.81 25.61
N GLN A 656 5.01 3.24 26.00
CA GLN A 656 3.92 3.47 25.05
C GLN A 656 4.12 4.81 24.33
N VAL A 657 4.22 4.75 23.00
CA VAL A 657 4.30 5.93 22.12
C VAL A 657 2.96 6.13 21.44
N MET A 658 2.32 7.25 21.78
CA MET A 658 1.04 7.63 21.21
C MET A 658 1.21 8.20 19.80
N LEU A 659 0.33 7.83 18.89
CA LEU A 659 0.28 8.31 17.50
C LEU A 659 -1.05 9.00 17.17
N SER A 660 -2.02 8.96 18.08
CA SER A 660 -3.27 9.72 18.01
C SER A 660 -3.87 9.87 19.40
N ASN A 661 -4.73 10.87 19.62
CA ASN A 661 -5.60 10.95 20.81
C ASN A 661 -6.98 10.31 20.57
N SER A 662 -7.31 9.99 19.32
CA SER A 662 -8.62 9.45 18.95
C SER A 662 -8.66 7.93 19.17
N CYS A 663 -9.67 7.46 19.90
CA CYS A 663 -9.94 6.02 20.11
C CYS A 663 -10.65 5.38 18.89
N SER A 664 -10.39 5.89 17.68
CA SER A 664 -11.04 5.45 16.45
C SER A 664 -10.27 4.34 15.75
N LEU A 665 -10.90 3.17 15.63
CA LEU A 665 -10.34 2.04 14.87
C LEU A 665 -10.02 2.40 13.41
N SER A 666 -10.75 3.36 12.83
CA SER A 666 -10.50 3.82 11.45
C SER A 666 -9.24 4.68 11.29
N GLN A 667 -8.72 5.20 12.40
CA GLN A 667 -7.50 6.00 12.49
C GLN A 667 -6.35 5.21 13.15
N GLY A 668 -6.42 3.87 13.12
CA GLY A 668 -5.35 3.03 13.66
C GLY A 668 -5.52 2.63 15.13
N GLY A 669 -6.63 2.99 15.78
CA GLY A 669 -6.91 2.51 17.14
C GLY A 669 -7.04 0.99 17.23
N ASP A 670 -6.84 0.46 18.42
CA ASP A 670 -6.88 -0.97 18.74
C ASP A 670 -8.22 -1.35 19.37
N SER A 671 -8.65 -2.59 19.14
CA SER A 671 -9.82 -3.20 19.79
C SER A 671 -9.39 -4.32 20.71
N ILE A 672 -9.77 -4.22 21.98
CA ILE A 672 -9.48 -5.22 23.02
C ILE A 672 -10.80 -5.71 23.57
N ASP A 673 -11.04 -7.01 23.50
CA ASP A 673 -12.21 -7.62 24.13
C ASP A 673 -12.05 -7.66 25.66
N VAL A 674 -13.12 -7.26 26.35
CA VAL A 674 -13.17 -7.11 27.81
C VAL A 674 -14.51 -7.56 28.41
N LEU A 675 -15.33 -8.30 27.67
CA LEU A 675 -16.69 -8.68 28.11
C LEU A 675 -16.72 -9.49 29.41
N ASP A 676 -15.77 -10.39 29.58
CA ASP A 676 -15.72 -11.28 30.75
C ASP A 676 -15.22 -10.54 32.00
N GLU A 677 -14.49 -9.44 31.82
CA GLU A 677 -13.99 -8.55 32.89
C GLU A 677 -15.01 -7.47 33.29
N LEU A 678 -16.04 -7.24 32.47
CA LEU A 678 -17.00 -6.15 32.63
C LEU A 678 -17.89 -6.37 33.87
N HIS A 679 -17.87 -5.40 34.80
CA HIS A 679 -18.66 -5.44 36.03
C HIS A 679 -20.18 -5.55 35.75
N PRO A 680 -20.94 -6.36 36.51
CA PRO A 680 -22.38 -6.57 36.28
C PRO A 680 -23.21 -5.28 36.25
N SER A 681 -22.93 -4.31 37.11
CA SER A 681 -23.66 -3.03 37.13
C SER A 681 -23.56 -2.24 35.82
N ILE A 682 -22.46 -2.41 35.08
CA ILE A 682 -22.27 -1.77 33.77
C ILE A 682 -23.11 -2.51 32.72
N LYS A 683 -23.15 -3.85 32.78
CA LYS A 683 -24.01 -4.66 31.91
C LYS A 683 -25.49 -4.27 32.07
N ASP A 684 -25.94 -4.17 33.32
CA ASP A 684 -27.31 -3.76 33.65
C ASP A 684 -27.64 -2.37 33.11
N ALA A 685 -26.74 -1.40 33.29
CA ALA A 685 -26.92 -0.05 32.77
C ALA A 685 -27.01 -0.02 31.23
N CYS A 686 -26.21 -0.83 30.53
CA CYS A 686 -26.29 -0.94 29.07
C CYS A 686 -27.63 -1.52 28.61
N VAL A 687 -28.12 -2.59 29.26
CA VAL A 687 -29.43 -3.19 28.95
C VAL A 687 -30.56 -2.19 29.20
N GLN A 688 -30.53 -1.50 30.35
CA GLN A 688 -31.50 -0.44 30.68
C GLN A 688 -31.48 0.71 29.67
N ALA A 689 -30.28 1.12 29.22
CA ALA A 689 -30.13 2.17 28.22
C ALA A 689 -30.80 1.82 26.89
N VAL A 690 -30.66 0.57 26.44
CA VAL A 690 -31.31 0.08 25.22
C VAL A 690 -32.82 0.01 25.38
N LYS A 691 -33.31 -0.52 26.51
CA LYS A 691 -34.74 -0.58 26.85
C LYS A 691 -35.40 0.80 26.94
N ALA A 692 -34.64 1.85 27.26
CA ALA A 692 -35.14 3.23 27.31
C ALA A 692 -35.59 3.77 25.93
N VAL A 693 -35.19 3.12 24.83
CA VAL A 693 -35.55 3.46 23.45
C VAL A 693 -36.53 2.41 22.88
N PRO A 694 -37.82 2.73 22.75
CA PRO A 694 -38.81 1.80 22.22
C PRO A 694 -38.47 1.30 20.82
N GLY A 695 -38.61 -0.02 20.61
CA GLY A 695 -38.34 -0.66 19.34
C GLY A 695 -36.85 -0.70 18.96
N LEU A 696 -35.94 -0.54 19.93
CA LEU A 696 -34.51 -0.78 19.81
C LEU A 696 -34.16 -2.09 20.53
N ALA A 697 -33.70 -3.11 19.80
CA ALA A 697 -33.25 -4.36 20.42
C ALA A 697 -31.86 -4.81 19.98
N PHE A 698 -31.18 -3.99 19.17
CA PHE A 698 -29.78 -4.15 18.88
C PHE A 698 -29.13 -2.78 18.94
N CYS A 699 -28.12 -2.64 19.79
CA CYS A 699 -27.45 -1.37 19.95
C CYS A 699 -25.97 -1.55 20.30
N GLY A 700 -25.15 -0.65 19.77
CA GLY A 700 -23.82 -0.39 20.29
C GLY A 700 -23.87 0.83 21.21
N VAL A 701 -23.65 0.60 22.50
CA VAL A 701 -23.53 1.62 23.53
C VAL A 701 -22.08 2.12 23.55
N ASP A 702 -21.89 3.42 23.29
CA ASP A 702 -20.60 4.07 23.49
C ASP A 702 -20.53 4.60 24.93
N PHE A 703 -19.60 4.05 25.71
CA PHE A 703 -19.49 4.28 27.14
C PHE A 703 -18.09 4.79 27.50
N LEU A 704 -18.01 5.90 28.22
CA LEU A 704 -16.80 6.32 28.92
C LEU A 704 -16.84 5.82 30.37
N LEU A 705 -15.79 5.12 30.78
CA LEU A 705 -15.61 4.53 32.11
C LEU A 705 -14.16 4.67 32.53
N GLU A 706 -13.88 4.98 33.79
CA GLU A 706 -12.50 4.98 34.31
C GLU A 706 -11.94 3.54 34.34
N ASP A 707 -12.74 2.60 34.84
CA ASP A 707 -12.40 1.17 34.89
C ASP A 707 -13.65 0.28 34.78
N HIS A 708 -13.71 -0.48 33.69
CA HIS A 708 -14.74 -1.48 33.43
C HIS A 708 -14.86 -2.63 34.46
N THR A 709 -13.88 -2.83 35.33
CA THR A 709 -13.93 -3.87 36.39
C THR A 709 -14.63 -3.40 37.67
N GLN A 710 -14.79 -2.08 37.84
CA GLN A 710 -15.35 -1.48 39.03
C GLN A 710 -16.87 -1.23 38.91
N PRO A 711 -17.60 -1.12 40.04
CA PRO A 711 -19.00 -0.72 40.03
C PRO A 711 -19.21 0.65 39.38
N ILE A 712 -20.34 0.81 38.70
CA ILE A 712 -20.66 2.03 37.94
C ILE A 712 -20.88 3.26 38.82
N GLY A 713 -21.27 3.04 40.09
CA GLY A 713 -21.53 4.11 41.06
C GLY A 713 -20.30 4.60 41.81
N GLU A 714 -19.16 3.92 41.66
CA GLU A 714 -17.91 4.21 42.37
C GLU A 714 -16.85 4.89 41.47
N GLN A 715 -17.23 5.23 40.24
CA GLN A 715 -16.35 5.81 39.23
C GLN A 715 -17.08 6.87 38.39
N GLN A 716 -16.32 7.68 37.65
CA GLN A 716 -16.91 8.48 36.59
C GLN A 716 -17.35 7.58 35.43
N ALA A 717 -18.62 7.70 35.06
CA ALA A 717 -19.24 6.93 34.00
C ALA A 717 -20.18 7.81 33.17
N GLY A 718 -20.18 7.64 31.85
CA GLY A 718 -21.17 8.29 30.99
C GLY A 718 -21.40 7.59 29.67
N ILE A 719 -22.66 7.25 29.39
CA ILE A 719 -23.09 6.81 28.06
C ILE A 719 -23.13 8.02 27.13
N CYS A 720 -22.27 8.02 26.12
CA CYS A 720 -22.08 9.13 25.19
C CYS A 720 -23.02 9.06 23.99
N GLU A 721 -23.27 7.85 23.47
CA GLU A 721 -24.05 7.62 22.27
C GLU A 721 -24.68 6.21 22.27
N LEU A 722 -25.89 6.10 21.70
CA LEU A 722 -26.50 4.83 21.34
C LEU A 722 -26.48 4.66 19.82
N ASN A 723 -25.89 3.58 19.34
CA ASN A 723 -25.77 3.27 17.92
C ASN A 723 -26.68 2.10 17.53
N ALA A 724 -27.86 2.38 16.97
CA ALA A 724 -28.80 1.37 16.45
C ALA A 724 -28.30 0.57 15.22
N HIS A 725 -27.04 0.75 14.83
CA HIS A 725 -26.39 0.02 13.73
C HIS A 725 -24.92 -0.23 14.05
N ALA A 726 -24.65 -0.88 15.18
CA ALA A 726 -23.29 -1.14 15.64
C ALA A 726 -22.48 -1.87 14.56
N ALA A 727 -21.21 -1.51 14.43
CA ALA A 727 -20.27 -2.32 13.68
C ALA A 727 -20.00 -3.57 14.52
N ILE A 728 -20.34 -4.76 14.02
CA ILE A 728 -20.15 -6.02 14.75
C ILE A 728 -18.75 -6.60 14.54
N GLY A 729 -18.10 -6.25 13.42
CA GLY A 729 -16.81 -6.85 13.07
C GLY A 729 -15.64 -6.47 13.99
N ASN A 730 -15.71 -5.40 14.78
CA ASN A 730 -14.69 -5.14 15.81
C ASN A 730 -14.84 -6.05 17.04
N CYS A 731 -16.02 -6.65 17.22
CA CYS A 731 -16.32 -7.59 18.29
C CYS A 731 -16.06 -9.04 17.85
N GLU A 732 -16.33 -9.37 16.58
CA GLU A 732 -15.96 -10.69 16.03
C GLU A 732 -14.46 -10.80 15.74
N TYR A 733 -13.81 -9.67 15.43
CA TYR A 733 -12.39 -9.64 15.09
C TYR A 733 -11.63 -8.62 15.95
N PRO A 734 -11.62 -8.74 17.29
CA PRO A 734 -10.82 -7.86 18.13
C PRO A 734 -9.32 -8.08 17.84
N LEU A 735 -8.50 -7.03 18.02
CA LEU A 735 -7.07 -7.18 17.87
C LEU A 735 -6.51 -8.04 19.02
N TYR A 736 -7.02 -7.85 20.23
CA TYR A 736 -6.62 -8.59 21.43
C TYR A 736 -7.85 -9.13 22.18
N GLY A 737 -7.69 -10.24 22.91
CA GLY A 737 -8.78 -10.86 23.69
C GLY A 737 -9.64 -11.82 22.87
N THR A 738 -10.81 -12.21 23.38
CA THR A 738 -11.62 -13.28 22.82
C THR A 738 -12.56 -12.77 21.71
N PRO A 739 -12.54 -13.35 20.49
CA PRO A 739 -13.57 -13.11 19.47
C PRO A 739 -14.98 -13.41 19.98
N ARG A 740 -15.94 -12.49 19.77
CA ARG A 740 -17.35 -12.66 20.20
C ARG A 740 -18.25 -12.98 19.02
N GLU A 741 -19.09 -14.01 19.12
CA GLU A 741 -19.99 -14.49 18.03
C GLU A 741 -21.23 -13.59 17.81
N VAL A 742 -21.02 -12.28 17.64
CA VAL A 742 -22.11 -11.29 17.60
C VAL A 742 -23.12 -11.56 16.49
N ALA A 743 -22.69 -11.87 15.26
CA ALA A 743 -23.61 -12.17 14.16
C ALA A 743 -24.47 -13.39 14.42
N ARG A 744 -23.93 -14.39 15.13
CA ARG A 744 -24.65 -15.63 15.43
C ARG A 744 -25.80 -15.33 16.39
N THR A 745 -25.50 -14.70 17.52
CA THR A 745 -26.52 -14.28 18.49
C THR A 745 -27.56 -13.35 17.86
N PHE A 746 -27.11 -12.46 16.97
CA PHE A 746 -28.01 -11.57 16.22
C PHE A 746 -29.02 -12.32 15.36
N ILE A 747 -28.58 -13.31 14.58
CA ILE A 747 -29.48 -14.06 13.71
C ILE A 747 -30.38 -14.98 14.53
N HIS A 748 -29.90 -15.58 15.62
CA HIS A 748 -30.76 -16.33 16.55
C HIS A 748 -31.88 -15.46 17.12
N GLU A 749 -31.57 -14.25 17.60
CA GLU A 749 -32.59 -13.31 18.07
C GLU A 749 -33.60 -12.96 16.96
N CYS A 750 -33.17 -12.85 15.70
CA CYS A 750 -34.10 -12.68 14.58
C CYS A 750 -35.01 -13.90 14.41
N VAL A 751 -34.44 -15.12 14.41
CA VAL A 751 -35.19 -16.37 14.26
C VAL A 751 -36.25 -16.49 15.36
N ASP A 752 -35.86 -16.26 16.61
CA ASP A 752 -36.76 -16.40 17.77
C ASP A 752 -37.85 -15.34 17.80
N ARG A 753 -37.51 -14.09 17.47
CA ARG A 753 -38.45 -12.97 17.48
C ARG A 753 -39.48 -13.04 16.35
N TYR A 754 -39.03 -13.42 15.16
CA TYR A 754 -39.88 -13.50 13.96
C TYR A 754 -40.42 -14.90 13.70
N LYS A 755 -40.12 -15.87 14.58
CA LYS A 755 -40.61 -17.27 14.52
C LYS A 755 -40.25 -17.96 13.20
N LEU A 756 -39.06 -17.65 12.68
CA LEU A 756 -38.59 -18.26 11.44
C LEU A 756 -38.33 -19.76 11.62
N VAL A 757 -38.56 -20.52 10.56
CA VAL A 757 -38.17 -21.94 10.50
C VAL A 757 -36.68 -22.02 10.15
N ALA A 758 -35.86 -22.37 11.14
CA ALA A 758 -34.42 -22.49 11.02
C ALA A 758 -33.94 -23.84 11.59
N SER A 759 -32.72 -24.25 11.25
CA SER A 759 -32.09 -25.42 11.85
C SER A 759 -31.67 -25.15 13.29
N ASP A 760 -31.90 -26.12 14.18
CA ASP A 760 -31.46 -26.07 15.58
C ASP A 760 -29.92 -26.05 15.70
N THR A 761 -29.23 -26.63 14.71
CA THR A 761 -27.77 -26.72 14.69
C THR A 761 -27.19 -25.90 13.57
N ARG A 762 -26.20 -25.07 13.89
CA ARG A 762 -25.42 -24.33 12.91
C ARG A 762 -24.61 -25.29 12.03
N ALA A 763 -24.72 -25.14 10.71
CA ALA A 763 -23.97 -25.96 9.76
C ALA A 763 -22.49 -25.54 9.66
N GLU A 764 -21.57 -26.51 9.75
CA GLU A 764 -20.13 -26.31 9.52
C GLU A 764 -19.75 -26.31 8.03
N ASN A 765 -20.57 -26.94 7.20
CA ASN A 765 -20.45 -26.96 5.75
C ASN A 765 -21.76 -26.53 5.10
N LEU A 766 -21.65 -25.84 3.97
CA LEU A 766 -22.79 -25.41 3.17
C LEU A 766 -22.76 -26.10 1.80
N ALA A 767 -23.95 -26.45 1.29
CA ALA A 767 -24.20 -26.83 -0.09
C ALA A 767 -25.27 -25.90 -0.67
N LEU A 768 -24.85 -24.93 -1.48
CA LEU A 768 -25.71 -23.86 -1.96
C LEU A 768 -25.83 -23.91 -3.48
N ARG A 769 -27.06 -23.80 -3.99
CA ARG A 769 -27.32 -23.43 -5.39
C ARG A 769 -27.52 -21.92 -5.47
N LEU A 770 -26.77 -21.28 -6.36
CA LEU A 770 -26.78 -19.85 -6.59
C LEU A 770 -27.41 -19.51 -7.94
N THR A 771 -28.28 -18.51 -7.95
CA THR A 771 -28.73 -17.83 -9.17
C THR A 771 -28.24 -16.39 -9.17
N ILE A 772 -27.35 -16.06 -10.10
CA ILE A 772 -26.77 -14.72 -10.24
C ILE A 772 -27.38 -14.05 -11.46
N LYS A 773 -28.04 -12.90 -11.27
CA LYS A 773 -28.63 -12.09 -12.35
C LYS A 773 -27.83 -10.81 -12.57
N GLY A 774 -27.84 -10.30 -13.80
CA GLY A 774 -27.24 -9.02 -14.17
C GLY A 774 -26.41 -9.09 -15.46
N LYS A 775 -25.41 -8.22 -15.60
CA LYS A 775 -24.39 -8.33 -16.66
C LYS A 775 -23.33 -9.33 -16.22
N VAL A 776 -23.57 -10.62 -16.48
CA VAL A 776 -22.76 -11.73 -15.95
C VAL A 776 -22.26 -12.72 -17.01
N THR A 777 -22.74 -12.63 -18.25
CA THR A 777 -22.19 -13.40 -19.38
C THR A 777 -21.29 -12.52 -20.24
N GLY A 778 -20.34 -13.11 -20.97
CA GLY A 778 -19.39 -12.37 -21.81
C GLY A 778 -18.36 -11.51 -21.04
N VAL A 779 -18.33 -11.58 -19.71
CA VAL A 779 -17.48 -10.74 -18.83
C VAL A 779 -16.44 -11.53 -18.03
N GLY A 780 -16.24 -12.81 -18.37
CA GLY A 780 -15.28 -13.69 -17.68
C GLY A 780 -15.77 -14.25 -16.33
N TYR A 781 -17.06 -14.15 -16.02
CA TYR A 781 -17.64 -14.48 -14.72
C TYR A 781 -17.38 -15.94 -14.26
N ARG A 782 -17.60 -16.93 -15.15
CA ARG A 782 -17.37 -18.36 -14.84
C ARG A 782 -15.91 -18.65 -14.47
N GLY A 783 -14.96 -18.09 -15.24
CA GLY A 783 -13.53 -18.23 -14.96
C GLY A 783 -13.09 -17.51 -13.68
N TRP A 784 -13.69 -16.35 -13.40
CA TRP A 784 -13.50 -15.64 -12.14
C TRP A 784 -13.98 -16.47 -10.94
N MET A 785 -15.18 -17.05 -11.03
CA MET A 785 -15.75 -17.87 -9.95
C MET A 785 -14.91 -19.12 -9.70
N ARG A 786 -14.53 -19.87 -10.75
CA ARG A 786 -13.67 -21.04 -10.60
C ARG A 786 -12.36 -20.70 -9.90
N LYS A 787 -11.66 -19.65 -10.35
CA LYS A 787 -10.40 -19.22 -9.72
C LYS A 787 -10.57 -18.87 -8.23
N ARG A 788 -11.70 -18.25 -7.88
CA ARG A 788 -12.03 -17.93 -6.48
C ARG A 788 -12.32 -19.19 -5.67
N ALA A 789 -13.13 -20.10 -6.20
CA ALA A 789 -13.49 -21.34 -5.54
C ALA A 789 -12.26 -22.21 -5.27
N GLU A 790 -11.39 -22.40 -6.28
CA GLU A 790 -10.10 -23.08 -6.14
C GLU A 790 -9.24 -22.44 -5.04
N GLY A 791 -9.11 -21.11 -5.04
CA GLY A 791 -8.34 -20.40 -4.02
C GLY A 791 -8.97 -20.43 -2.62
N PHE A 792 -10.25 -20.74 -2.50
CA PHE A 792 -10.99 -20.82 -1.23
C PHE A 792 -11.15 -22.26 -0.72
N GLY A 793 -10.80 -23.26 -1.53
CA GLY A 793 -11.09 -24.67 -1.23
C GLY A 793 -12.58 -25.03 -1.34
N VAL A 794 -13.35 -24.31 -2.16
CA VAL A 794 -14.78 -24.55 -2.41
C VAL A 794 -14.95 -25.39 -3.68
N THR A 795 -15.74 -26.47 -3.62
CA THR A 795 -16.05 -27.34 -4.75
C THR A 795 -17.42 -27.02 -5.35
N GLY A 796 -17.73 -27.60 -6.52
CA GLY A 796 -19.01 -27.39 -7.20
C GLY A 796 -18.87 -27.05 -8.69
N TRP A 797 -19.79 -26.26 -9.23
CA TRP A 797 -19.79 -25.92 -10.65
C TRP A 797 -20.42 -24.57 -10.95
N VAL A 798 -20.15 -24.04 -12.16
CA VAL A 798 -20.77 -22.81 -12.67
C VAL A 798 -21.12 -22.92 -14.16
N ARG A 799 -22.28 -22.40 -14.55
CA ARG A 799 -22.75 -22.37 -15.95
C ARG A 799 -23.47 -21.07 -16.29
N ASN A 800 -23.54 -20.78 -17.59
CA ASN A 800 -24.44 -19.75 -18.10
C ASN A 800 -25.83 -20.37 -18.29
N VAL A 801 -26.88 -19.66 -17.85
CA VAL A 801 -28.26 -20.06 -18.13
C VAL A 801 -28.79 -19.31 -19.35
N ASN A 802 -28.62 -17.99 -19.37
CA ASN A 802 -28.98 -17.10 -20.48
C ASN A 802 -28.10 -15.85 -20.44
N ALA A 803 -28.32 -14.89 -21.35
CA ALA A 803 -27.49 -13.68 -21.49
C ALA A 803 -27.34 -12.87 -20.18
N ARG A 804 -28.30 -12.96 -19.24
CA ARG A 804 -28.31 -12.18 -17.99
C ARG A 804 -28.21 -13.04 -16.73
N THR A 805 -27.98 -14.35 -16.85
CA THR A 805 -28.07 -15.26 -15.71
C THR A 805 -26.96 -16.30 -15.73
N VAL A 806 -26.27 -16.41 -14.60
CA VAL A 806 -25.32 -17.47 -14.27
C VAL A 806 -25.91 -18.30 -13.12
N GLU A 807 -25.78 -19.61 -13.21
CA GLU A 807 -26.11 -20.52 -12.11
C GLU A 807 -24.83 -21.20 -11.63
N ALA A 808 -24.74 -21.42 -10.31
CA ALA A 808 -23.62 -22.11 -9.71
C ALA A 808 -24.06 -23.01 -8.57
N VAL A 809 -23.26 -24.00 -8.25
CA VAL A 809 -23.34 -24.76 -7.00
C VAL A 809 -22.02 -24.61 -6.27
N LEU A 810 -22.08 -24.30 -4.98
CA LEU A 810 -20.93 -24.14 -4.09
C LEU A 810 -21.07 -25.13 -2.92
N VAL A 811 -20.01 -25.88 -2.64
CA VAL A 811 -19.94 -26.84 -1.54
C VAL A 811 -18.63 -26.68 -0.78
N GLY A 812 -18.69 -26.65 0.55
CA GLY A 812 -17.52 -26.60 1.41
C GLY A 812 -17.76 -25.88 2.74
N PRO A 813 -16.69 -25.53 3.48
CA PRO A 813 -16.78 -24.91 4.79
C PRO A 813 -17.61 -23.63 4.79
N THR A 814 -18.44 -23.44 5.82
CA THR A 814 -19.40 -22.32 5.92
C THR A 814 -18.75 -20.95 5.68
N ALA A 815 -17.59 -20.68 6.29
CA ALA A 815 -16.88 -19.41 6.12
C ALA A 815 -16.46 -19.16 4.65
N ALA A 816 -15.84 -20.15 4.00
CA ALA A 816 -15.36 -20.02 2.62
C ALA A 816 -16.52 -19.96 1.61
N THR A 817 -17.51 -20.85 1.74
CA THR A 817 -18.66 -20.95 0.84
C THR A 817 -19.54 -19.70 0.89
N SER A 818 -19.87 -19.23 2.09
CA SER A 818 -20.67 -18.00 2.26
C SER A 818 -19.90 -16.75 1.79
N ALA A 819 -18.59 -16.67 1.99
CA ALA A 819 -17.77 -15.55 1.51
C ALA A 819 -17.73 -15.51 -0.03
N LEU A 820 -17.61 -16.67 -0.68
CA LEU A 820 -17.68 -16.76 -2.15
C LEU A 820 -19.08 -16.39 -2.67
N ALA A 821 -20.14 -16.85 -2.01
CA ALA A 821 -21.51 -16.48 -2.35
C ALA A 821 -21.72 -14.96 -2.25
N ALA A 822 -21.27 -14.33 -1.14
CA ALA A 822 -21.33 -12.89 -0.98
C ALA A 822 -20.51 -12.13 -2.04
N ALA A 823 -19.33 -12.64 -2.39
CA ALA A 823 -18.44 -12.03 -3.39
C ALA A 823 -19.04 -12.02 -4.80
N CYS A 824 -20.00 -12.90 -5.09
CA CYS A 824 -20.69 -12.95 -6.39
C CYS A 824 -21.44 -11.65 -6.71
N VAL A 825 -21.84 -10.85 -5.72
CA VAL A 825 -22.49 -9.56 -6.01
C VAL A 825 -21.50 -8.52 -6.58
N LEU A 826 -20.20 -8.75 -6.41
CA LEU A 826 -19.13 -7.89 -6.95
C LEU A 826 -18.71 -8.35 -8.35
N GLY A 827 -18.49 -9.65 -8.53
CA GLY A 827 -18.04 -10.23 -9.79
C GLY A 827 -16.67 -9.73 -10.30
N PRO A 828 -16.26 -10.08 -11.53
CA PRO A 828 -15.08 -9.51 -12.19
C PRO A 828 -15.31 -8.06 -12.65
N LYS A 829 -14.22 -7.34 -12.99
CA LYS A 829 -14.19 -5.89 -13.33
C LYS A 829 -15.29 -5.36 -14.27
N ASN A 830 -15.80 -6.18 -15.19
CA ASN A 830 -16.79 -5.78 -16.19
C ASN A 830 -18.21 -6.34 -15.92
N ALA A 831 -18.37 -7.10 -14.83
CA ALA A 831 -19.66 -7.62 -14.42
C ALA A 831 -20.46 -6.55 -13.67
N LEU A 832 -21.78 -6.60 -13.81
CA LEU A 832 -22.73 -5.83 -13.01
C LEU A 832 -23.83 -6.77 -12.52
N PRO A 833 -23.55 -7.60 -11.51
CA PRO A 833 -24.58 -8.42 -10.87
C PRO A 833 -25.62 -7.51 -10.21
N THR A 834 -26.89 -7.83 -10.40
CA THR A 834 -28.03 -7.13 -9.79
C THR A 834 -28.60 -7.90 -8.59
N SER A 835 -28.42 -9.22 -8.58
CA SER A 835 -28.80 -10.07 -7.45
C SER A 835 -28.04 -11.40 -7.45
N VAL A 836 -27.82 -11.94 -6.26
CA VAL A 836 -27.33 -13.30 -6.01
C VAL A 836 -28.32 -13.97 -5.06
N SER A 837 -29.08 -14.94 -5.56
CA SER A 837 -29.98 -15.76 -4.75
C SER A 837 -29.29 -17.05 -4.37
N THR A 838 -29.39 -17.47 -3.12
CA THR A 838 -28.88 -18.73 -2.59
C THR A 838 -30.06 -19.58 -2.12
N VAL A 839 -30.00 -20.89 -2.37
CA VAL A 839 -30.90 -21.88 -1.78
C VAL A 839 -30.08 -23.09 -1.34
N HIS A 840 -30.46 -23.70 -0.23
CA HIS A 840 -29.85 -24.94 0.24
C HIS A 840 -30.23 -26.11 -0.67
N ILE A 841 -29.28 -27.01 -0.89
CA ILE A 841 -29.47 -28.24 -1.65
C ILE A 841 -28.82 -29.42 -0.93
N ALA A 842 -29.19 -30.64 -1.29
CA ALA A 842 -28.42 -31.81 -0.90
C ALA A 842 -26.97 -31.68 -1.42
N PRO A 843 -25.93 -32.00 -0.60
CA PRO A 843 -24.55 -31.96 -1.04
C PRO A 843 -24.32 -32.85 -2.28
N PRO A 844 -23.96 -32.28 -3.44
CA PRO A 844 -23.64 -33.06 -4.62
C PRO A 844 -22.29 -33.79 -4.49
N ASP A 845 -22.12 -34.90 -5.19
CA ASP A 845 -20.81 -35.56 -5.32
C ASP A 845 -19.92 -34.80 -6.32
N VAL A 846 -19.05 -33.92 -5.80
CA VAL A 846 -18.14 -33.09 -6.58
C VAL A 846 -16.77 -32.98 -5.90
N THR A 847 -15.72 -33.41 -6.60
CA THR A 847 -14.33 -33.44 -6.09
C THR A 847 -13.51 -32.18 -6.43
N GLY A 848 -14.09 -31.23 -7.17
CA GLY A 848 -13.43 -29.99 -7.57
C GLY A 848 -14.42 -28.92 -8.05
N PHE A 849 -13.92 -27.85 -8.67
CA PHE A 849 -14.76 -26.78 -9.21
C PHE A 849 -14.76 -26.74 -10.74
N ALA A 850 -15.90 -27.02 -11.38
CA ALA A 850 -16.01 -27.14 -12.83
C ALA A 850 -16.76 -25.97 -13.50
N ILE A 851 -16.35 -25.62 -14.73
CA ILE A 851 -17.19 -24.80 -15.62
C ILE A 851 -17.93 -25.76 -16.53
N VAL A 852 -19.26 -25.74 -16.47
CA VAL A 852 -20.12 -26.67 -17.23
C VAL A 852 -21.03 -25.90 -18.19
N ASP A 853 -21.47 -26.58 -19.25
CA ASP A 853 -22.42 -26.01 -20.23
C ASP A 853 -23.86 -26.45 -19.96
N ARG A 854 -24.05 -27.64 -19.37
CA ARG A 854 -25.33 -28.14 -18.86
C ARG A 854 -25.21 -28.50 -17.39
N ALA A 855 -26.29 -28.38 -16.63
CA ALA A 855 -26.32 -28.87 -15.25
C ALA A 855 -26.07 -30.40 -15.26
N PRO A 856 -25.17 -30.93 -14.43
CA PRO A 856 -24.92 -32.37 -14.35
C PRO A 856 -26.20 -33.13 -14.00
N GLN A 857 -26.56 -34.16 -14.77
CA GLN A 857 -27.79 -34.94 -14.60
C GLN A 857 -27.81 -35.80 -13.32
N GLU A 858 -26.64 -36.11 -12.75
CA GLU A 858 -26.49 -36.87 -11.50
C GLU A 858 -26.89 -36.07 -10.24
N LEU A 859 -27.24 -34.79 -10.38
CA LEU A 859 -27.52 -33.88 -9.26
C LEU A 859 -28.93 -33.27 -9.30
N THR A 860 -29.83 -33.85 -10.10
CA THR A 860 -31.25 -33.44 -10.26
C THR A 860 -32.25 -34.25 -9.43
N HIS A 861 -31.81 -35.15 -8.54
CA HIS A 861 -32.69 -35.88 -7.63
C HIS A 861 -32.50 -35.43 -6.18
N VAL A 862 -33.43 -34.62 -5.65
CA VAL A 862 -34.36 -34.98 -4.57
C VAL A 862 -35.57 -34.03 -4.71
N GLY A 863 -36.79 -34.57 -4.59
CA GLY A 863 -38.06 -33.84 -4.72
C GLY A 863 -38.39 -32.90 -3.57
#